data_AF-A0A7Y4T0G2-F1
#
_entry.id   AF-A0A7Y4T0G2-F1
#
_cell.length_a   1.000
_cell.length_b   1.000
_cell.length_c   1.000
_cell.angle_alpha   90.00
_cell.angle_beta   90.00
_cell.angle_gamma   90.00
#
_symmetry.space_group_name_H-M   'P 1'
#
loop_
_entity.id
_entity.type
_entity.pdbx_description
1 polymer ?
#
loop_
_entity_poly.entity_id
_entity_poly.type
_entity_poly.pdbx_seq_one_letter_code
_entity_poly.pdbx_strand_id
1 'polypeptide(L)'
;MVIARDRAADLAARAQWREALAVLQPLVLPEDAALEDLLRAANAQLAIKDEENQVERATPWIERAERLAPTTAPASEPVLLWCRHRLAAIQYDTHTSLGYLRRLRSLLPGDYSVGLALASALDDMDEPAAEEEAQKIYRELLRVPAEHSGSWRMTVLYRLAQTLVRQGSSSEAEPLFAEMAVLENRGLSRPGVPQHESDTLGAVRPHTPGLFERPAPSTRETRFQVQERVPGRGDRGTRIVELTHGSTQDVGDKQGASQEELYSFEPRATLVTFGPRGIALSLSGEATRVLSEGEVLDLVPLDRMNVGAVKGADALKKSGDRELDLVYAVAREGATELYLLENVGGKWTKRPEPLATLPPLAGPGQLLELDYDHDGDVDVLACTVQGPRLLRNDGLDGSGALTDATAEAGLPRGDFRAFSEDLDRDNDVDLLFVERASGAVHLASNERGGRFSDASASLPAGLRGSWIVAADLDGDSWVDLAVFGDELALYARTATGAWRSEARCFPLASAPAGEPRAVDWDLDGAFDLLWPCADRPAAGLLAPGFASGGVAFVLGQSFSAQKTGVVTLDVSDLDADLDLDLLRLDGSGVRAYLTEGQGGGLALALQGHKDNARGLGAVVELRAGLDYRRFYYRGRPELVGFGGKAVDVVRVTWPNGVVQSNFGFQLGAARLVSQRLGQLGSCPFLYTWNGTTYEFVSDVLGITPLGLPMAPGLPGSPPLPG
;
A
#
# COMPACT_ATOMS: atom_id res chain seq x y z
N MET A 1 13.75 14.99 -16.32
CA MET A 1 14.78 14.14 -15.68
C MET A 1 14.15 13.12 -14.74
N VAL A 2 13.39 13.54 -13.72
CA VAL A 2 12.73 12.63 -12.75
C VAL A 2 11.89 11.55 -13.43
N ILE A 3 10.99 11.93 -14.33
CA ILE A 3 10.15 11.00 -15.11
C ILE A 3 10.98 9.92 -15.83
N ALA A 4 12.12 10.31 -16.41
CA ALA A 4 12.99 9.38 -17.12
C ALA A 4 13.64 8.38 -16.14
N ARG A 5 14.00 8.80 -14.92
CA ARG A 5 14.51 7.91 -13.87
C ARG A 5 13.44 6.90 -13.43
N ASP A 6 12.22 7.36 -13.16
CA ASP A 6 11.11 6.48 -12.77
C ASP A 6 10.72 5.52 -13.90
N ARG A 7 10.68 5.97 -15.15
CA ARG A 7 10.43 5.11 -16.31
C ARG A 7 11.55 4.08 -16.51
N ALA A 8 12.80 4.48 -16.35
CA ALA A 8 13.93 3.55 -16.43
C ALA A 8 13.88 2.51 -15.31
N ALA A 9 13.48 2.90 -14.10
CA ALA A 9 13.30 1.98 -12.98
C ALA A 9 12.19 0.95 -13.21
N ASP A 10 11.02 1.38 -13.73
CA ASP A 10 9.92 0.49 -14.08
C ASP A 10 10.28 -0.48 -15.22
N LEU A 11 11.07 -0.04 -16.21
CA LEU A 11 11.59 -0.90 -17.28
C LEU A 11 12.62 -1.91 -16.73
N ALA A 12 13.55 -1.45 -15.88
CA ALA A 12 14.57 -2.28 -15.25
C ALA A 12 13.96 -3.36 -14.35
N ALA A 13 12.94 -3.03 -13.55
CA ALA A 13 12.20 -3.98 -12.72
C ALA A 13 11.55 -5.11 -13.54
N ARG A 14 11.32 -4.88 -14.83
CA ARG A 14 10.78 -5.85 -15.79
C ARG A 14 11.86 -6.53 -16.64
N ALA A 15 13.13 -6.37 -16.27
CA ALA A 15 14.29 -6.82 -17.01
C ALA A 15 14.38 -6.29 -18.47
N GLN A 16 13.70 -5.17 -18.77
CA GLN A 16 13.74 -4.48 -20.06
C GLN A 16 14.91 -3.49 -20.10
N TRP A 17 16.13 -4.03 -19.95
CA TRP A 17 17.34 -3.25 -19.72
C TRP A 17 17.73 -2.34 -20.90
N ARG A 18 17.46 -2.76 -22.14
CA ARG A 18 17.73 -1.97 -23.35
C ARG A 18 16.84 -0.73 -23.42
N GLU A 19 15.55 -0.91 -23.15
CA GLU A 19 14.58 0.17 -23.09
C GLU A 19 14.88 1.10 -21.92
N ALA A 20 15.22 0.56 -20.74
CA ALA A 20 15.65 1.35 -19.59
C ALA A 20 16.86 2.22 -19.93
N LEU A 21 17.87 1.64 -20.59
CA LEU A 21 19.06 2.36 -21.02
C LEU A 21 18.74 3.45 -22.06
N ALA A 22 17.85 3.18 -23.02
CA ALA A 22 17.43 4.16 -24.01
C ALA A 22 16.76 5.39 -23.36
N VAL A 23 16.02 5.20 -22.27
CA VAL A 23 15.42 6.29 -21.48
C VAL A 23 16.47 7.08 -20.70
N LEU A 24 17.51 6.42 -20.19
CA LEU A 24 18.60 7.06 -19.43
C LEU A 24 19.62 7.79 -20.32
N GLN A 25 19.78 7.35 -21.57
CA GLN A 25 20.84 7.85 -22.47
C GLN A 25 20.83 9.39 -22.63
N PRO A 26 19.69 10.07 -22.82
CA PRO A 26 19.67 11.54 -22.89
C PRO A 26 20.14 12.24 -21.61
N LEU A 27 20.03 11.60 -20.44
CA LEU A 27 20.44 12.16 -19.15
C LEU A 27 21.96 12.16 -18.96
N VAL A 28 22.68 11.25 -19.63
CA VAL A 28 24.12 11.04 -19.46
C VAL A 28 24.97 11.68 -20.55
N LEU A 29 24.36 12.15 -21.65
CA LEU A 29 25.05 12.85 -22.74
C LEU A 29 25.63 14.23 -22.36
N PRO A 30 24.92 15.10 -21.61
CA PRO A 30 25.45 16.42 -21.24
C PRO A 30 26.69 16.31 -20.34
N GLU A 31 27.65 17.24 -20.42
CA GLU A 31 28.90 17.24 -19.62
C GLU A 31 28.68 17.48 -18.11
N ASP A 32 27.50 17.97 -17.73
CA ASP A 32 27.05 18.24 -16.35
C ASP A 32 26.04 17.21 -15.80
N ALA A 33 25.80 16.10 -16.52
CA ALA A 33 25.01 14.95 -16.04
C ALA A 33 25.31 14.57 -14.58
N ALA A 34 24.23 14.29 -13.83
CA ALA A 34 24.32 13.95 -12.42
C ALA A 34 25.02 12.60 -12.20
N LEU A 35 25.74 12.49 -11.08
CA LEU A 35 26.42 11.26 -10.64
C LEU A 35 25.47 10.05 -10.68
N GLU A 36 24.26 10.21 -10.16
CA GLU A 36 23.24 9.17 -10.07
C GLU A 36 22.77 8.68 -11.45
N ASP A 37 22.68 9.57 -12.45
CA ASP A 37 22.25 9.20 -13.81
C ASP A 37 23.33 8.40 -14.53
N LEU A 38 24.60 8.79 -14.36
CA LEU A 38 25.75 8.04 -14.89
C LEU A 38 25.80 6.62 -14.31
N LEU A 39 25.58 6.48 -13.00
CA LEU A 39 25.60 5.19 -12.32
C LEU A 39 24.39 4.32 -12.70
N ARG A 40 23.18 4.89 -12.83
CA ARG A 40 22.01 4.16 -13.35
C ARG A 40 22.23 3.65 -14.77
N ALA A 41 22.76 4.50 -15.67
CA ALA A 41 23.03 4.11 -17.05
C ALA A 41 24.11 3.03 -17.14
N ALA A 42 25.18 3.15 -16.34
CA ALA A 42 26.22 2.13 -16.25
C ALA A 42 25.65 0.79 -15.76
N ASN A 43 24.85 0.80 -14.69
CA ASN A 43 24.24 -0.43 -14.17
C ASN A 43 23.27 -1.07 -15.18
N ALA A 44 22.45 -0.28 -15.86
CA ALA A 44 21.54 -0.77 -16.90
C ALA A 44 22.33 -1.38 -18.07
N GLN A 45 23.41 -0.75 -18.51
CA GLN A 45 24.26 -1.24 -19.60
C GLN A 45 25.00 -2.54 -19.23
N LEU A 46 25.51 -2.65 -18.00
CA LEU A 46 26.17 -3.87 -17.51
C LEU A 46 25.19 -5.03 -17.28
N ALA A 47 23.87 -4.78 -17.26
CA ALA A 47 22.84 -5.82 -17.11
C ALA A 47 22.42 -6.45 -18.45
N ILE A 48 22.86 -5.90 -19.59
CA ILE A 48 22.54 -6.42 -20.94
C ILE A 48 23.52 -7.56 -21.28
N LYS A 49 23.22 -8.76 -20.77
CA LYS A 49 24.11 -9.94 -20.84
C LYS A 49 24.49 -10.42 -22.24
N ASP A 50 23.67 -10.12 -23.23
CA ASP A 50 23.84 -10.53 -24.63
C ASP A 50 24.54 -9.46 -25.49
N GLU A 51 25.13 -8.42 -24.87
CA GLU A 51 25.86 -7.36 -25.58
C GLU A 51 27.38 -7.49 -25.40
N GLU A 52 28.08 -7.81 -26.50
CA GLU A 52 29.55 -7.99 -26.52
C GLU A 52 30.32 -6.75 -26.03
N ASN A 53 29.77 -5.55 -26.26
CA ASN A 53 30.42 -4.27 -25.94
C ASN A 53 29.92 -3.62 -24.63
N GLN A 54 29.23 -4.37 -23.75
CA GLN A 54 28.65 -3.80 -22.53
C GLN A 54 29.67 -3.05 -21.65
N VAL A 55 30.90 -3.55 -21.55
CA VAL A 55 31.97 -2.89 -20.78
C VAL A 55 32.47 -1.64 -21.47
N GLU A 56 32.74 -1.70 -22.77
CA GLU A 56 33.20 -0.55 -23.55
C GLU A 56 32.22 0.62 -23.44
N ARG A 57 30.90 0.32 -23.48
CA ARG A 57 29.85 1.33 -23.38
C ARG A 57 29.65 1.89 -21.98
N ALA A 58 29.81 1.08 -20.93
CA ALA A 58 29.64 1.51 -19.54
C ALA A 58 30.85 2.30 -18.99
N THR A 59 32.06 1.98 -19.46
CA THR A 59 33.33 2.52 -18.92
C THR A 59 33.37 4.06 -18.89
N PRO A 60 33.03 4.80 -19.98
CA PRO A 60 33.08 6.25 -19.99
C PRO A 60 32.17 6.91 -18.94
N TRP A 61 31.02 6.31 -18.65
CA TRP A 61 30.10 6.81 -17.63
C TRP A 61 30.65 6.57 -16.21
N ILE A 62 31.24 5.41 -15.96
CA ILE A 62 31.87 5.08 -14.66
C ILE A 62 33.05 6.00 -14.37
N GLU A 63 33.94 6.21 -15.35
CA GLU A 63 35.09 7.13 -15.20
C GLU A 63 34.64 8.57 -14.96
N ARG A 64 33.53 8.98 -15.56
CA ARG A 64 32.95 10.30 -15.34
C ARG A 64 32.30 10.42 -13.96
N ALA A 65 31.59 9.39 -13.51
CA ALA A 65 31.05 9.30 -12.17
C ALA A 65 32.16 9.40 -11.10
N GLU A 66 33.32 8.77 -11.32
CA GLU A 66 34.49 8.90 -10.43
C GLU A 66 35.00 10.32 -10.28
N ARG A 67 35.02 11.10 -11.38
CA ARG A 67 35.44 12.50 -11.33
C ARG A 67 34.47 13.39 -10.56
N LEU A 68 33.19 13.02 -10.54
CA LEU A 68 32.13 13.75 -9.83
C LEU A 68 31.95 13.30 -8.38
N ALA A 69 32.40 12.08 -8.03
CA ALA A 69 32.30 11.57 -6.67
C ALA A 69 33.12 12.45 -5.68
N PRO A 70 32.59 12.77 -4.49
CA PRO A 70 33.27 13.65 -3.54
C PRO A 70 34.68 13.16 -3.17
N THR A 71 35.67 14.06 -3.24
CA THR A 71 37.11 13.76 -3.03
C THR A 71 37.58 13.84 -1.57
N THR A 72 36.73 14.24 -0.63
CA THR A 72 37.02 14.22 0.82
C THR A 72 36.70 12.86 1.43
N ALA A 73 37.69 12.20 2.04
CA ALA A 73 37.84 10.74 2.11
C ALA A 73 37.58 10.08 3.50
N PRO A 74 37.50 8.72 3.58
CA PRO A 74 37.69 7.75 2.50
C PRO A 74 36.46 6.87 2.18
N ALA A 75 36.36 6.48 0.90
CA ALA A 75 35.48 5.44 0.35
C ALA A 75 34.08 5.92 -0.11
N SER A 76 34.02 6.45 -1.34
CA SER A 76 33.60 5.71 -2.54
C SER A 76 32.11 5.38 -2.51
N GLU A 77 31.33 6.20 -3.22
CA GLU A 77 29.93 5.98 -3.55
C GLU A 77 29.68 4.47 -3.76
N PRO A 78 28.93 3.78 -2.87
CA PRO A 78 28.81 2.32 -2.92
C PRO A 78 28.33 1.81 -4.28
N VAL A 79 27.42 2.54 -4.93
CA VAL A 79 26.94 2.22 -6.27
C VAL A 79 28.06 2.33 -7.32
N LEU A 80 29.01 3.25 -7.16
CA LEU A 80 30.18 3.36 -8.03
C LEU A 80 31.14 2.18 -7.84
N LEU A 81 31.41 1.78 -6.60
CA LEU A 81 32.21 0.58 -6.33
C LEU A 81 31.52 -0.68 -6.89
N TRP A 82 30.19 -0.74 -6.80
CA TRP A 82 29.40 -1.82 -7.39
C TRP A 82 29.56 -1.88 -8.91
N CYS A 83 29.46 -0.73 -9.59
CA CYS A 83 29.69 -0.63 -11.03
C CYS A 83 31.11 -1.09 -11.41
N ARG A 84 32.12 -0.68 -10.63
CA ARG A 84 33.53 -1.08 -10.84
C ARG A 84 33.77 -2.56 -10.61
N HIS A 85 33.16 -3.14 -9.57
CA HIS A 85 33.14 -4.58 -9.35
C HIS A 85 32.54 -5.32 -10.55
N ARG A 86 31.35 -4.94 -11.00
CA ARG A 86 30.66 -5.58 -12.13
C ARG A 86 31.47 -5.49 -13.43
N LEU A 87 32.06 -4.33 -13.70
CA LEU A 87 32.93 -4.13 -14.84
C LEU A 87 34.13 -5.10 -14.82
N ALA A 88 34.83 -5.21 -13.68
CA ALA A 88 35.96 -6.12 -13.52
C ALA A 88 35.52 -7.60 -13.61
N ALA A 89 34.37 -7.95 -13.02
CA ALA A 89 33.82 -9.30 -13.07
C ALA A 89 33.47 -9.74 -14.49
N ILE A 90 32.85 -8.86 -15.30
CA ILE A 90 32.54 -9.14 -16.72
C ILE A 90 33.82 -9.31 -17.55
N GLN A 91 34.90 -8.60 -17.20
CA GLN A 91 36.22 -8.75 -17.84
C GLN A 91 37.03 -9.94 -17.30
N TYR A 92 36.48 -10.74 -16.38
CA TYR A 92 37.16 -11.83 -15.70
C TYR A 92 38.41 -11.39 -14.90
N ASP A 93 38.49 -10.13 -14.45
CA ASP A 93 39.51 -9.63 -13.53
C ASP A 93 39.07 -9.84 -12.07
N THR A 94 39.21 -11.08 -11.61
CA THR A 94 38.78 -11.51 -10.27
C THR A 94 39.50 -10.75 -9.15
N HIS A 95 40.79 -10.45 -9.31
CA HIS A 95 41.57 -9.77 -8.27
C HIS A 95 41.07 -8.34 -8.03
N THR A 96 40.88 -7.58 -9.11
CA THR A 96 40.33 -6.21 -9.01
C THR A 96 38.89 -6.20 -8.51
N SER A 97 38.08 -7.14 -9.01
CA SER A 97 36.70 -7.36 -8.58
C SER A 97 36.59 -7.57 -7.06
N LEU A 98 37.40 -8.48 -6.50
CA LEU A 98 37.46 -8.74 -5.06
C LEU A 98 37.94 -7.55 -4.25
N GLY A 99 38.89 -6.77 -4.80
CA GLY A 99 39.33 -5.53 -4.16
C GLY A 99 38.17 -4.55 -3.94
N TYR A 100 37.29 -4.39 -4.94
CA TYR A 100 36.10 -3.55 -4.82
C TYR A 100 35.04 -4.14 -3.88
N LEU A 101 34.79 -5.45 -3.94
CA LEU A 101 33.83 -6.13 -3.06
C LEU A 101 34.25 -6.07 -1.58
N ARG A 102 35.52 -6.28 -1.27
CA ARG A 102 36.03 -6.13 0.12
C ARG A 102 35.88 -4.70 0.63
N ARG A 103 36.10 -3.71 -0.24
CA ARG A 103 35.87 -2.30 0.10
C ARG A 103 34.39 -1.98 0.29
N LEU A 104 33.51 -2.53 -0.55
CA LEU A 104 32.07 -2.44 -0.36
C LEU A 104 31.64 -3.05 0.97
N ARG A 105 32.13 -4.25 1.30
CA ARG A 105 31.80 -4.94 2.53
C ARG A 105 32.27 -4.18 3.77
N SER A 106 33.37 -3.43 3.69
CA SER A 106 33.80 -2.58 4.81
C SER A 106 32.93 -1.33 5.00
N LEU A 107 32.31 -0.82 3.93
CA LEU A 107 31.34 0.27 3.99
C LEU A 107 29.94 -0.18 4.40
N LEU A 108 29.54 -1.36 3.93
CA LEU A 108 28.22 -1.94 4.08
C LEU A 108 28.31 -3.35 4.68
N PRO A 109 28.78 -3.49 5.94
CA PRO A 109 29.02 -4.81 6.56
C PRO A 109 27.74 -5.62 6.80
N GLY A 110 26.57 -4.97 6.82
CA GLY A 110 25.26 -5.62 6.95
C GLY A 110 24.54 -5.90 5.63
N ASP A 111 25.05 -5.42 4.49
CA ASP A 111 24.37 -5.57 3.20
C ASP A 111 24.55 -6.99 2.65
N TYR A 112 23.42 -7.68 2.44
CA TYR A 112 23.42 -9.07 1.98
C TYR A 112 23.86 -9.20 0.52
N SER A 113 23.55 -8.22 -0.34
CA SER A 113 23.90 -8.26 -1.76
C SER A 113 25.42 -8.17 -1.91
N VAL A 114 26.03 -7.26 -1.15
CA VAL A 114 27.50 -7.13 -1.06
C VAL A 114 28.13 -8.37 -0.46
N GLY A 115 27.59 -8.88 0.66
CA GLY A 115 28.11 -10.07 1.32
C GLY A 115 28.06 -11.31 0.42
N LEU A 116 26.94 -11.52 -0.27
CA LEU A 116 26.73 -12.64 -1.16
C LEU A 116 27.63 -12.55 -2.41
N ALA A 117 27.73 -11.38 -3.04
CA ALA A 117 28.62 -11.17 -4.18
C ALA A 117 30.10 -11.41 -3.80
N LEU A 118 30.54 -10.94 -2.61
CA LEU A 118 31.90 -11.20 -2.12
C LEU A 118 32.14 -12.69 -1.87
N ALA A 119 31.24 -13.35 -1.14
CA ALA A 119 31.39 -14.76 -0.81
C ALA A 119 31.40 -15.64 -2.07
N SER A 120 30.56 -15.33 -3.05
CA SER A 120 30.52 -16.10 -4.30
C SER A 120 31.72 -15.84 -5.20
N ALA A 121 32.21 -14.61 -5.31
CA ALA A 121 33.45 -14.32 -6.03
C ALA A 121 34.68 -15.00 -5.41
N LEU A 122 34.72 -15.13 -4.08
CA LEU A 122 35.77 -15.86 -3.35
C LEU A 122 35.65 -17.39 -3.55
N ASP A 123 34.43 -17.92 -3.50
CA ASP A 123 34.16 -19.34 -3.69
C ASP A 123 34.48 -19.81 -5.14
N ASP A 124 34.32 -18.93 -6.13
CA ASP A 124 34.66 -19.20 -7.52
C ASP A 124 36.19 -19.17 -7.79
N MET A 125 37.03 -18.74 -6.84
CA MET A 125 38.50 -18.77 -6.98
C MET A 125 39.11 -20.17 -6.79
N ASP A 126 38.41 -21.08 -6.12
CA ASP A 126 38.89 -22.44 -5.81
C ASP A 126 40.24 -22.46 -5.04
N GLU A 127 40.47 -21.44 -4.18
CA GLU A 127 41.65 -21.33 -3.30
C GLU A 127 41.27 -21.57 -1.83
N PRO A 128 41.98 -22.42 -1.07
CA PRO A 128 41.59 -22.78 0.30
C PRO A 128 41.36 -21.58 1.25
N ALA A 129 42.18 -20.55 1.16
CA ALA A 129 42.05 -19.34 1.98
C ALA A 129 40.83 -18.48 1.57
N ALA A 130 40.52 -18.42 0.27
CA ALA A 130 39.36 -17.71 -0.25
C ALA A 130 38.07 -18.45 0.10
N GLU A 131 38.07 -19.79 0.02
CA GLU A 131 36.95 -20.62 0.46
C GLU A 131 36.67 -20.45 1.96
N GLU A 132 37.70 -20.41 2.81
CA GLU A 132 37.53 -20.16 4.25
C GLU A 132 36.89 -18.78 4.53
N GLU A 133 37.33 -17.75 3.81
CA GLU A 133 36.75 -16.40 3.88
C GLU A 133 35.28 -16.41 3.39
N ALA A 134 35.00 -17.06 2.26
CA ALA A 134 33.64 -17.20 1.70
C ALA A 134 32.70 -17.90 2.68
N GLN A 135 33.12 -19.02 3.27
CA GLN A 135 32.32 -19.74 4.24
C GLN A 135 32.03 -18.93 5.50
N LYS A 136 32.99 -18.11 5.96
CA LYS A 136 32.77 -17.20 7.09
C LYS A 136 31.66 -16.20 6.76
N ILE A 137 31.71 -15.60 5.56
CA ILE A 137 30.70 -14.64 5.12
C ILE A 137 29.33 -15.32 4.96
N TYR A 138 29.26 -16.50 4.35
CA TYR A 138 28.01 -17.27 4.25
C TYR A 138 27.42 -17.53 5.64
N ARG A 139 28.21 -17.98 6.62
CA ARG A 139 27.74 -18.20 8.00
C ARG A 139 27.30 -16.90 8.68
N GLU A 140 27.93 -15.76 8.41
CA GLU A 140 27.49 -14.45 8.89
C GLU A 140 26.12 -14.07 8.31
N LEU A 141 25.92 -14.26 7.00
CA LEU A 141 24.65 -14.02 6.33
C LEU A 141 23.54 -14.93 6.87
N LEU A 142 23.84 -16.20 7.19
CA LEU A 142 22.87 -17.13 7.78
C LEU A 142 22.42 -16.75 9.20
N ARG A 143 23.05 -15.77 9.86
CA ARG A 143 22.58 -15.23 11.14
C ARG A 143 21.34 -14.35 10.98
N VAL A 144 21.09 -13.82 9.78
CA VAL A 144 19.81 -13.15 9.51
C VAL A 144 18.71 -14.20 9.61
N PRO A 145 17.66 -13.96 10.42
CA PRO A 145 16.58 -14.92 10.59
C PRO A 145 15.92 -15.29 9.25
N ALA A 146 15.38 -16.50 9.14
CA ALA A 146 14.82 -17.01 7.89
C ALA A 146 13.66 -16.13 7.38
N GLU A 147 12.93 -15.53 8.31
CA GLU A 147 11.80 -14.63 8.11
C GLU A 147 12.22 -13.35 7.38
N HIS A 148 13.48 -12.92 7.52
CA HIS A 148 14.01 -11.68 6.94
C HIS A 148 14.96 -11.91 5.76
N SER A 149 15.17 -13.16 5.35
CA SER A 149 16.21 -13.53 4.38
C SER A 149 15.71 -14.20 3.09
N GLY A 150 14.44 -14.60 3.04
CA GLY A 150 13.75 -15.00 1.80
C GLY A 150 14.55 -15.93 0.89
N SER A 151 14.55 -15.63 -0.42
CA SER A 151 15.19 -16.46 -1.46
C SER A 151 16.72 -16.39 -1.47
N TRP A 152 17.34 -15.34 -0.93
CA TRP A 152 18.81 -15.25 -0.89
C TRP A 152 19.42 -16.21 0.13
N ARG A 153 18.68 -16.57 1.21
CA ARG A 153 19.10 -17.61 2.15
C ARG A 153 19.33 -18.95 1.46
N MET A 154 18.45 -19.33 0.53
CA MET A 154 18.60 -20.57 -0.26
C MET A 154 19.90 -20.60 -1.06
N THR A 155 20.30 -19.45 -1.60
CA THR A 155 21.57 -19.32 -2.32
C THR A 155 22.76 -19.48 -1.39
N VAL A 156 22.71 -18.86 -0.21
CA VAL A 156 23.78 -18.97 0.80
C VAL A 156 23.92 -20.40 1.30
N LEU A 157 22.82 -21.07 1.64
CA LEU A 157 22.82 -22.46 2.10
C LEU A 157 23.37 -23.40 1.03
N TYR A 158 22.90 -23.26 -0.22
CA TYR A 158 23.34 -24.10 -1.33
C TYR A 158 24.84 -23.96 -1.58
N ARG A 159 25.32 -22.71 -1.68
CA ARG A 159 26.74 -22.44 -1.92
C ARG A 159 27.60 -22.96 -0.78
N LEU A 160 27.24 -22.65 0.47
CA LEU A 160 27.99 -23.14 1.63
C LEU A 160 28.01 -24.68 1.70
N ALA A 161 26.88 -25.33 1.45
CA ALA A 161 26.79 -26.79 1.45
C ALA A 161 27.64 -27.40 0.32
N GLN A 162 27.64 -26.81 -0.88
CA GLN A 162 28.50 -27.24 -1.98
C GLN A 162 29.99 -27.11 -1.66
N THR A 163 30.41 -25.97 -1.11
CA THR A 163 31.79 -25.76 -0.69
C THR A 163 32.22 -26.81 0.34
N LEU A 164 31.38 -27.07 1.35
CA LEU A 164 31.65 -28.09 2.38
C LEU A 164 31.73 -29.51 1.80
N VAL A 165 30.87 -29.86 0.84
CA VAL A 165 30.94 -31.15 0.14
C VAL A 165 32.23 -31.27 -0.66
N ARG A 166 32.64 -30.23 -1.40
CA ARG A 166 33.92 -30.22 -2.14
C ARG A 166 35.12 -30.47 -1.23
N GLN A 167 35.08 -29.93 0.00
CA GLN A 167 36.13 -30.08 1.00
C GLN A 167 36.08 -31.40 1.79
N GLY A 168 35.09 -32.26 1.53
CA GLY A 168 34.92 -33.53 2.23
C GLY A 168 34.25 -33.43 3.61
N SER A 169 33.69 -32.26 3.96
CA SER A 169 32.97 -32.00 5.21
C SER A 169 31.47 -32.30 5.09
N SER A 170 31.12 -33.47 4.56
CA SER A 170 29.71 -33.84 4.30
C SER A 170 28.83 -33.77 5.54
N SER A 171 29.35 -34.09 6.73
CA SER A 171 28.61 -33.99 7.99
C SER A 171 28.24 -32.55 8.39
N GLU A 172 28.99 -31.55 7.91
CA GLU A 172 28.66 -30.14 8.09
C GLU A 172 27.73 -29.61 6.99
N ALA A 173 27.75 -30.23 5.80
CA ALA A 173 26.86 -29.88 4.70
C ALA A 173 25.43 -30.46 4.88
N GLU A 174 25.31 -31.64 5.48
CA GLU A 174 24.03 -32.31 5.77
C GLU A 174 22.98 -31.42 6.47
N PRO A 175 23.28 -30.70 7.56
CA PRO A 175 22.30 -29.81 8.20
C PRO A 175 21.89 -28.64 7.29
N LEU A 176 22.76 -28.16 6.41
CA LEU A 176 22.44 -27.09 5.47
C LEU A 176 21.51 -27.59 4.35
N PHE A 177 21.75 -28.78 3.81
CA PHE A 177 20.83 -29.40 2.86
C PHE A 177 19.49 -29.76 3.51
N ALA A 178 19.50 -30.17 4.78
CA ALA A 178 18.27 -30.38 5.54
C ALA A 178 17.49 -29.07 5.71
N GLU A 179 18.18 -27.97 6.04
CA GLU A 179 17.57 -26.65 6.11
C GLU A 179 17.04 -26.19 4.74
N MET A 180 17.79 -26.39 3.66
CA MET A 180 17.32 -26.12 2.30
C MET A 180 16.08 -26.94 1.95
N ALA A 181 16.05 -28.23 2.29
CA ALA A 181 14.88 -29.07 2.05
C ALA A 181 13.67 -28.56 2.86
N VAL A 182 13.90 -28.08 4.10
CA VAL A 182 12.87 -27.41 4.88
C VAL A 182 12.40 -26.14 4.18
N LEU A 183 13.30 -25.30 3.66
CA LEU A 183 12.99 -24.06 2.92
C LEU A 183 12.31 -24.32 1.55
N GLU A 184 12.62 -25.42 0.88
CA GLU A 184 11.98 -25.86 -0.37
C GLU A 184 10.58 -26.41 -0.15
N ASN A 185 10.41 -27.24 0.89
CA ASN A 185 9.09 -27.62 1.39
C ASN A 185 8.30 -26.39 1.82
N ARG A 186 9.02 -25.31 2.12
CA ARG A 186 8.50 -24.00 2.46
C ARG A 186 8.24 -23.08 1.25
N GLY A 187 8.26 -23.61 0.03
CA GLY A 187 7.91 -22.88 -1.19
C GLY A 187 9.03 -21.99 -1.77
N LEU A 188 10.21 -21.93 -1.12
CA LEU A 188 11.36 -21.22 -1.67
C LEU A 188 12.03 -22.10 -2.74
N SER A 189 12.09 -21.58 -3.96
CA SER A 189 12.74 -22.30 -5.06
C SER A 189 14.26 -22.37 -4.87
N ARG A 190 14.86 -23.52 -5.22
CA ARG A 190 16.32 -23.59 -5.39
C ARG A 190 16.74 -22.54 -6.43
N PRO A 191 17.79 -21.76 -6.17
CA PRO A 191 18.24 -20.75 -7.12
C PRO A 191 18.66 -21.41 -8.44
N GLY A 192 17.97 -21.05 -9.53
CA GLY A 192 18.35 -21.41 -10.88
C GLY A 192 19.45 -20.48 -11.36
N VAL A 193 20.71 -20.96 -11.31
CA VAL A 193 21.94 -20.14 -11.43
C VAL A 193 22.05 -19.13 -10.28
N PRO A 194 23.24 -18.85 -9.74
CA PRO A 194 23.46 -17.74 -8.82
C PRO A 194 23.00 -16.40 -9.44
N GLN A 195 21.74 -16.02 -9.25
CA GLN A 195 21.27 -14.66 -9.46
C GLN A 195 21.71 -13.84 -8.23
N HIS A 196 23.00 -13.54 -8.14
CA HIS A 196 23.50 -12.49 -7.26
C HIS A 196 23.01 -11.10 -7.69
N GLU A 197 22.39 -11.02 -8.87
CA GLU A 197 21.74 -9.86 -9.46
C GLU A 197 20.33 -9.58 -8.89
N SER A 198 20.04 -10.00 -7.65
CA SER A 198 18.93 -9.40 -6.86
C SER A 198 19.39 -8.03 -6.32
N ASP A 199 19.91 -7.21 -7.24
CA ASP A 199 20.77 -6.05 -7.04
C ASP A 199 20.02 -4.93 -6.33
N THR A 200 19.98 -4.93 -5.00
CA THR A 200 19.55 -3.71 -4.29
C THR A 200 20.53 -2.57 -4.57
N LEU A 201 21.85 -2.82 -4.53
CA LEU A 201 22.88 -1.80 -4.72
C LEU A 201 23.07 -1.38 -6.20
N GLY A 202 22.76 -2.27 -7.14
CA GLY A 202 22.87 -2.03 -8.59
C GLY A 202 21.56 -1.69 -9.31
N ALA A 203 20.41 -1.78 -8.63
CA ALA A 203 19.11 -1.52 -9.22
C ALA A 203 19.00 -0.08 -9.74
N VAL A 204 18.38 0.05 -10.91
CA VAL A 204 17.81 1.33 -11.33
C VAL A 204 16.56 1.57 -10.48
N ARG A 205 16.72 2.32 -9.40
CA ARG A 205 15.62 2.62 -8.47
C ARG A 205 14.81 3.84 -8.91
N PRO A 206 13.51 3.88 -8.58
CA PRO A 206 12.71 5.10 -8.60
C PRO A 206 13.45 6.28 -7.98
N HIS A 207 13.10 7.50 -8.38
CA HIS A 207 13.64 8.67 -7.70
C HIS A 207 13.13 8.70 -6.26
N THR A 208 14.00 8.79 -5.26
CA THR A 208 13.57 8.93 -3.86
C THR A 208 12.91 10.31 -3.67
N PRO A 209 11.73 10.41 -3.03
CA PRO A 209 11.21 11.70 -2.60
C PRO A 209 12.26 12.42 -1.73
N GLY A 210 12.42 13.73 -1.90
CA GLY A 210 13.24 14.52 -0.99
C GLY A 210 12.41 14.95 0.21
N LEU A 211 13.07 15.09 1.38
CA LEU A 211 12.56 15.92 2.47
C LEU A 211 12.59 17.37 1.98
N PHE A 212 11.51 17.82 1.37
CA PHE A 212 11.46 19.18 0.90
C PHE A 212 10.92 20.05 2.04
N GLU A 213 11.77 20.91 2.62
CA GLU A 213 11.28 22.10 3.30
C GLU A 213 10.68 23.03 2.24
N ARG A 214 9.51 22.65 1.74
CA ARG A 214 8.75 23.43 0.78
C ARG A 214 7.89 24.42 1.55
N PRO A 215 7.74 25.65 1.02
CA PRO A 215 6.64 26.48 1.46
C PRO A 215 5.34 25.72 1.18
N ALA A 216 4.34 25.87 2.05
CA ALA A 216 3.00 25.42 1.72
C ALA A 216 2.60 26.04 0.37
N PRO A 217 1.89 25.29 -0.49
CA PRO A 217 1.42 25.85 -1.73
C PRO A 217 0.30 26.88 -1.47
N SER A 218 -0.19 27.51 -2.55
CA SER A 218 -1.04 28.70 -2.44
C SER A 218 -2.46 28.36 -2.03
N THR A 219 -2.96 29.03 -0.99
CA THR A 219 -4.34 28.85 -0.55
C THR A 219 -5.35 29.33 -1.61
N ARG A 220 -6.45 28.58 -1.75
CA ARG A 220 -7.57 28.95 -2.62
C ARG A 220 -8.75 29.48 -1.78
N GLU A 221 -9.36 30.58 -2.23
CA GLU A 221 -10.67 30.99 -1.67
C GLU A 221 -11.74 29.97 -2.07
N THR A 222 -12.42 29.38 -1.08
CA THR A 222 -13.56 28.51 -1.32
C THR A 222 -14.88 29.26 -1.13
N ARG A 223 -15.77 29.15 -2.12
CA ARG A 223 -17.19 29.52 -2.01
C ARG A 223 -18.04 28.29 -2.23
N PHE A 224 -19.26 28.31 -1.69
CA PHE A 224 -20.15 27.16 -1.75
C PHE A 224 -21.53 27.51 -2.27
N GLN A 225 -22.03 26.65 -3.15
CA GLN A 225 -23.46 26.45 -3.34
C GLN A 225 -23.96 25.40 -2.34
N VAL A 226 -24.85 25.79 -1.43
CA VAL A 226 -25.41 24.87 -0.43
C VAL A 226 -26.67 24.22 -0.95
N GLN A 227 -26.71 22.89 -0.92
CA GLN A 227 -27.87 22.09 -1.32
C GLN A 227 -28.33 21.18 -0.18
N GLU A 228 -29.61 21.27 0.19
CA GLU A 228 -30.24 20.30 1.09
C GLU A 228 -30.53 19.02 0.29
N ARG A 229 -29.87 17.92 0.65
CA ARG A 229 -30.02 16.64 -0.06
C ARG A 229 -31.12 15.80 0.58
N VAL A 230 -31.13 15.72 1.90
CA VAL A 230 -32.12 14.93 2.66
C VAL A 230 -32.53 15.70 3.92
N PRO A 231 -33.77 16.22 3.99
CA PRO A 231 -34.24 16.92 5.17
C PRO A 231 -34.44 15.97 6.35
N GLY A 232 -33.88 16.32 7.52
CA GLY A 232 -34.26 15.83 8.85
C GLY A 232 -34.72 14.37 8.96
N ARG A 233 -33.96 13.41 8.41
CA ARG A 233 -34.40 12.01 8.36
C ARG A 233 -34.22 11.23 9.67
N GLY A 234 -33.54 11.79 10.67
CA GLY A 234 -33.18 11.05 11.89
C GLY A 234 -32.15 9.96 11.61
N ASP A 235 -31.44 10.03 10.48
CA ASP A 235 -30.36 9.12 10.12
C ASP A 235 -29.21 9.21 11.13
N ARG A 236 -28.47 8.11 11.30
CA ARG A 236 -27.32 8.01 12.20
C ARG A 236 -26.00 8.28 11.48
N GLY A 237 -25.93 7.98 10.20
CA GLY A 237 -24.72 8.15 9.41
C GLY A 237 -25.00 8.31 7.93
N THR A 238 -24.00 8.83 7.25
CA THR A 238 -23.98 8.98 5.80
C THR A 238 -22.59 8.62 5.28
N ARG A 239 -22.53 7.96 4.13
CA ARG A 239 -21.29 7.57 3.47
C ARG A 239 -21.43 7.75 1.96
N ILE A 240 -20.36 8.17 1.32
CA ILE A 240 -20.22 8.12 -0.13
C ILE A 240 -19.67 6.75 -0.49
N VAL A 241 -20.38 6.04 -1.36
CA VAL A 241 -19.96 4.76 -1.92
C VAL A 241 -19.95 4.86 -3.45
N GLU A 242 -19.22 3.99 -4.11
CA GLU A 242 -19.28 3.85 -5.57
C GLU A 242 -19.89 2.48 -5.87
N LEU A 243 -21.11 2.45 -6.40
CA LEU A 243 -21.86 1.19 -6.53
C LEU A 243 -21.56 0.40 -7.80
N THR A 244 -20.98 1.04 -8.81
CA THR A 244 -20.83 0.45 -10.15
C THR A 244 -19.57 0.99 -10.83
N HIS A 245 -18.76 0.09 -11.36
CA HIS A 245 -17.83 0.41 -12.46
C HIS A 245 -18.57 0.15 -13.78
N GLY A 246 -18.78 1.19 -14.60
CA GLY A 246 -19.39 1.09 -15.94
C GLY A 246 -18.51 0.35 -16.95
N SER A 247 -18.89 0.28 -18.23
CA SER A 247 -18.04 -0.27 -19.31
C SER A 247 -17.56 0.82 -20.29
N THR A 248 -16.26 0.76 -20.59
CA THR A 248 -15.48 1.48 -21.64
C THR A 248 -15.20 3.01 -21.52
N GLN A 249 -13.94 3.41 -21.35
CA GLN A 249 -13.05 3.91 -22.42
C GLN A 249 -11.59 3.88 -21.92
N ASP A 250 -10.71 3.36 -22.76
CA ASP A 250 -9.30 2.98 -22.53
C ASP A 250 -8.39 4.18 -22.18
N VAL A 251 -7.58 4.06 -21.11
CA VAL A 251 -6.41 4.94 -20.88
C VAL A 251 -5.16 4.15 -20.48
N GLY A 252 -5.26 2.82 -20.41
CA GLY A 252 -4.10 1.98 -20.13
C GLY A 252 -3.37 1.72 -21.44
N ASP A 253 -2.31 2.48 -21.72
CA ASP A 253 -1.36 2.16 -22.79
C ASP A 253 -1.12 0.64 -22.82
N LYS A 254 -1.61 -0.01 -23.88
CA LYS A 254 -1.69 -1.46 -24.07
C LYS A 254 -0.49 -2.22 -23.49
N GLN A 255 -0.60 -2.77 -22.28
CA GLN A 255 0.23 -3.88 -21.81
C GLN A 255 -0.56 -4.77 -20.85
N GLY A 256 -1.27 -5.77 -21.40
CA GLY A 256 -1.62 -7.02 -20.69
C GLY A 256 -3.09 -7.32 -20.45
N ALA A 257 -3.98 -6.33 -20.35
CA ALA A 257 -5.43 -6.57 -20.19
C ALA A 257 -6.14 -6.61 -21.55
N SER A 258 -7.04 -7.58 -21.75
CA SER A 258 -7.91 -7.61 -22.93
C SER A 258 -8.98 -6.52 -22.84
N GLN A 259 -9.42 -5.97 -23.98
CA GLN A 259 -10.45 -4.90 -24.01
C GLN A 259 -11.79 -5.29 -23.34
N GLU A 260 -12.04 -6.59 -23.19
CA GLU A 260 -13.24 -7.13 -22.53
C GLU A 260 -13.15 -7.09 -21.00
N GLU A 261 -11.97 -6.83 -20.42
CA GLU A 261 -11.70 -6.85 -18.97
C GLU A 261 -11.63 -5.44 -18.33
N LEU A 262 -11.65 -4.37 -19.14
CA LEU A 262 -11.49 -2.98 -18.71
C LEU A 262 -12.85 -2.28 -18.55
N TYR A 263 -13.10 -1.76 -17.34
CA TYR A 263 -14.33 -1.06 -16.98
C TYR A 263 -14.15 0.47 -17.11
N SER A 264 -15.23 1.21 -17.37
CA SER A 264 -15.24 2.66 -17.18
C SER A 264 -15.61 2.99 -15.75
N PHE A 265 -15.13 4.13 -15.30
CA PHE A 265 -15.53 4.72 -14.04
C PHE A 265 -16.28 6.01 -14.38
N GLU A 266 -17.53 6.13 -13.92
CA GLU A 266 -18.20 7.42 -13.87
C GLU A 266 -18.05 7.97 -12.45
N PRO A 267 -17.45 9.17 -12.26
CA PRO A 267 -17.27 9.79 -10.96
C PRO A 267 -18.59 10.32 -10.40
N ARG A 268 -19.60 9.46 -10.27
CA ARG A 268 -20.86 9.79 -9.61
C ARG A 268 -20.81 9.25 -8.20
N ALA A 269 -20.50 10.14 -7.26
CA ALA A 269 -20.65 9.88 -5.84
C ALA A 269 -22.05 9.33 -5.56
N THR A 270 -22.13 8.10 -5.06
CA THR A 270 -23.40 7.53 -4.63
C THR A 270 -23.55 7.75 -3.13
N LEU A 271 -24.59 8.48 -2.76
CA LEU A 271 -24.87 8.78 -1.36
C LEU A 271 -25.68 7.63 -0.74
N VAL A 272 -25.14 7.04 0.32
CA VAL A 272 -25.87 6.13 1.21
C VAL A 272 -26.09 6.81 2.56
N THR A 273 -27.36 6.84 2.97
CA THR A 273 -27.79 7.28 4.30
C THR A 273 -28.34 6.10 5.07
N PHE A 274 -28.07 6.02 6.36
CA PHE A 274 -28.53 4.93 7.20
C PHE A 274 -28.92 5.39 8.60
N GLY A 275 -29.87 4.70 9.23
CA GLY A 275 -30.30 5.01 10.59
C GLY A 275 -31.58 4.29 11.01
N PRO A 276 -32.42 4.90 11.86
CA PRO A 276 -33.65 4.29 12.40
C PRO A 276 -34.68 3.89 11.34
N ARG A 277 -34.59 4.47 10.15
CA ARG A 277 -35.48 4.18 9.01
C ARG A 277 -34.92 3.16 8.02
N GLY A 278 -33.72 2.65 8.26
CA GLY A 278 -33.05 1.72 7.37
C GLY A 278 -32.02 2.39 6.48
N ILE A 279 -31.82 1.83 5.30
CA ILE A 279 -30.80 2.23 4.34
C ILE A 279 -31.50 2.90 3.17
N ALA A 280 -31.02 4.08 2.79
CA ALA A 280 -31.51 4.78 1.62
C ALA A 280 -30.36 5.26 0.75
N LEU A 281 -30.60 5.13 -0.55
CA LEU A 281 -29.71 5.48 -1.65
C LEU A 281 -30.18 6.79 -2.28
N SER A 282 -29.25 7.72 -2.54
CA SER A 282 -29.52 8.90 -3.34
C SER A 282 -28.43 9.05 -4.40
N LEU A 283 -28.80 8.93 -5.68
CA LEU A 283 -27.93 9.29 -6.80
C LEU A 283 -28.13 10.79 -7.10
N SER A 284 -27.08 11.48 -7.53
CA SER A 284 -27.15 12.92 -7.82
C SER A 284 -28.24 13.19 -8.86
N GLY A 285 -29.22 14.04 -8.49
CA GLY A 285 -30.36 14.40 -9.35
C GLY A 285 -31.51 13.38 -9.40
N GLU A 286 -31.41 12.25 -8.68
CA GLU A 286 -32.45 11.22 -8.65
C GLU A 286 -33.24 11.19 -7.34
N ALA A 287 -34.42 10.56 -7.38
CA ALA A 287 -35.24 10.34 -6.19
C ALA A 287 -34.58 9.33 -5.25
N THR A 288 -34.59 9.62 -3.95
CA THR A 288 -34.07 8.70 -2.93
C THR A 288 -34.81 7.36 -2.94
N ARG A 289 -34.06 6.27 -3.10
CA ARG A 289 -34.57 4.88 -3.07
C ARG A 289 -34.28 4.26 -1.71
N VAL A 290 -35.29 3.75 -1.01
CA VAL A 290 -35.08 2.96 0.21
C VAL A 290 -34.67 1.56 -0.19
N LEU A 291 -33.54 1.08 0.34
CA LEU A 291 -32.98 -0.24 0.05
C LEU A 291 -33.38 -1.29 1.09
N SER A 292 -33.48 -0.87 2.35
CA SER A 292 -33.83 -1.73 3.48
C SER A 292 -34.55 -0.88 4.53
N GLU A 293 -35.51 -1.47 5.24
CA GLU A 293 -36.23 -0.83 6.35
C GLU A 293 -35.75 -1.40 7.70
N GLY A 294 -35.89 -0.61 8.76
CA GLY A 294 -35.53 -1.00 10.13
C GLY A 294 -34.23 -0.35 10.61
N GLU A 295 -33.98 -0.39 11.92
CA GLU A 295 -32.88 0.36 12.51
C GLU A 295 -31.49 -0.15 12.07
N VAL A 296 -30.68 0.74 11.50
CA VAL A 296 -29.29 0.47 11.12
C VAL A 296 -28.34 1.33 11.95
N LEU A 297 -27.31 0.68 12.52
CA LEU A 297 -26.29 1.30 13.37
C LEU A 297 -25.14 1.87 12.56
N ASP A 298 -24.64 1.09 11.60
CA ASP A 298 -23.50 1.39 10.74
C ASP A 298 -23.55 0.48 9.50
N LEU A 299 -22.74 0.81 8.50
CA LEU A 299 -22.52 -0.04 7.32
C LEU A 299 -21.13 0.18 6.73
N VAL A 300 -20.64 -0.83 6.03
CA VAL A 300 -19.44 -0.77 5.20
C VAL A 300 -19.71 -1.42 3.84
N PRO A 301 -18.99 -0.99 2.79
CA PRO A 301 -18.96 -1.74 1.56
C PRO A 301 -18.35 -3.14 1.72
N LEU A 302 -18.70 -4.03 0.82
CA LEU A 302 -18.09 -5.35 0.70
C LEU A 302 -18.05 -5.73 -0.78
N ASP A 303 -16.86 -5.89 -1.32
CA ASP A 303 -16.66 -6.48 -2.64
C ASP A 303 -16.43 -7.99 -2.52
N ARG A 304 -17.06 -8.74 -3.44
CA ARG A 304 -16.97 -10.21 -3.48
C ARG A 304 -16.14 -10.64 -4.69
N MET A 305 -14.85 -10.32 -4.69
CA MET A 305 -13.94 -10.78 -5.74
C MET A 305 -13.60 -12.26 -5.60
N ASN A 306 -14.50 -13.13 -6.02
CA ASN A 306 -14.25 -14.57 -6.01
C ASN A 306 -13.45 -15.06 -7.24
N VAL A 307 -12.38 -14.35 -7.64
CA VAL A 307 -11.48 -14.78 -8.74
C VAL A 307 -10.25 -15.50 -8.18
N GLY A 308 -10.42 -16.26 -7.09
CA GLY A 308 -9.31 -16.84 -6.35
C GLY A 308 -9.31 -18.35 -6.16
N ALA A 309 -10.44 -19.08 -6.10
CA ALA A 309 -10.34 -20.47 -5.59
C ALA A 309 -11.50 -21.45 -5.90
N VAL A 310 -12.19 -21.40 -7.05
CA VAL A 310 -13.29 -22.36 -7.31
C VAL A 310 -13.07 -23.26 -8.51
N LYS A 311 -12.56 -24.48 -8.25
CA LYS A 311 -12.86 -25.66 -9.09
C LYS A 311 -14.31 -26.09 -8.82
N GLY A 312 -15.28 -25.45 -9.47
CA GLY A 312 -16.70 -25.77 -9.25
C GLY A 312 -17.65 -25.00 -10.16
N ALA A 313 -18.72 -25.67 -10.61
CA ALA A 313 -19.66 -25.21 -11.62
C ALA A 313 -20.75 -24.24 -11.07
N ASP A 314 -20.35 -23.22 -10.31
CA ASP A 314 -21.31 -22.21 -9.83
C ASP A 314 -21.39 -21.02 -10.80
N ALA A 315 -22.53 -20.88 -11.46
CA ALA A 315 -22.73 -19.91 -12.55
C ALA A 315 -22.80 -18.45 -12.07
N LEU A 316 -23.10 -18.22 -10.78
CA LEU A 316 -23.06 -16.89 -10.16
C LEU A 316 -21.62 -16.41 -9.93
N LYS A 317 -20.68 -17.29 -9.58
CA LYS A 317 -19.25 -16.95 -9.45
C LYS A 317 -18.55 -16.70 -10.79
N LYS A 318 -19.16 -17.12 -11.91
CA LYS A 318 -18.77 -16.74 -13.28
C LYS A 318 -19.44 -15.45 -13.77
N SER A 319 -20.36 -14.88 -13.00
CA SER A 319 -21.26 -13.83 -13.50
C SER A 319 -20.64 -12.44 -13.59
N GLY A 320 -19.48 -12.22 -12.95
CA GLY A 320 -18.79 -10.93 -13.06
C GLY A 320 -19.56 -9.78 -12.43
N ASP A 321 -20.28 -10.02 -11.32
CA ASP A 321 -20.84 -8.95 -10.50
C ASP A 321 -19.70 -8.23 -9.77
N ARG A 322 -19.10 -7.25 -10.46
CA ARG A 322 -18.18 -6.27 -9.87
C ARG A 322 -18.95 -5.13 -9.20
N GLU A 323 -20.18 -5.39 -8.76
CA GLU A 323 -21.01 -4.43 -8.04
C GLU A 323 -20.72 -4.55 -6.55
N LEU A 324 -20.81 -3.42 -5.85
CA LEU A 324 -20.50 -3.36 -4.43
C LEU A 324 -21.71 -3.79 -3.59
N ASP A 325 -21.53 -4.78 -2.73
CA ASP A 325 -22.49 -5.15 -1.72
C ASP A 325 -22.33 -4.27 -0.47
N LEU A 326 -23.31 -4.32 0.44
CA LEU A 326 -23.23 -3.61 1.72
C LEU A 326 -23.41 -4.58 2.89
N VAL A 327 -22.46 -4.55 3.83
CA VAL A 327 -22.63 -5.15 5.15
C VAL A 327 -23.13 -4.08 6.10
N TYR A 328 -24.22 -4.35 6.81
CA TYR A 328 -24.83 -3.38 7.71
C TYR A 328 -25.21 -3.99 9.06
N ALA A 329 -25.06 -3.18 10.10
CA ALA A 329 -25.27 -3.56 11.48
C ALA A 329 -26.67 -3.19 11.97
N VAL A 330 -27.34 -4.12 12.64
CA VAL A 330 -28.68 -3.95 13.20
C VAL A 330 -28.68 -4.26 14.69
N ALA A 331 -29.27 -3.37 15.50
CA ALA A 331 -29.40 -3.60 16.94
C ALA A 331 -30.38 -4.75 17.25
N ARG A 332 -30.00 -5.56 18.23
CA ARG A 332 -30.84 -6.60 18.87
C ARG A 332 -30.77 -6.44 20.38
N GLU A 333 -31.64 -7.13 21.09
CA GLU A 333 -31.62 -7.12 22.55
C GLU A 333 -30.28 -7.68 23.06
N GLY A 334 -29.42 -6.79 23.57
CA GLY A 334 -28.09 -7.14 24.10
C GLY A 334 -27.03 -7.51 23.05
N ALA A 335 -27.30 -7.35 21.76
CA ALA A 335 -26.37 -7.75 20.69
C ALA A 335 -26.49 -6.85 19.45
N THR A 336 -25.60 -7.04 18.50
CA THR A 336 -25.68 -6.49 17.14
C THR A 336 -25.56 -7.61 16.13
N GLU A 337 -26.42 -7.64 15.12
CA GLU A 337 -26.34 -8.59 14.02
C GLU A 337 -25.88 -7.86 12.76
N LEU A 338 -24.95 -8.47 12.02
CA LEU A 338 -24.54 -8.01 10.69
C LEU A 338 -25.37 -8.71 9.63
N TYR A 339 -25.85 -7.97 8.64
CA TYR A 339 -26.59 -8.50 7.49
C TYR A 339 -25.94 -8.07 6.19
N LEU A 340 -26.14 -8.88 5.14
CA LEU A 340 -25.72 -8.58 3.78
C LEU A 340 -26.88 -8.01 2.97
N LEU A 341 -26.60 -6.93 2.24
CA LEU A 341 -27.46 -6.40 1.19
C LEU A 341 -26.72 -6.55 -0.14
N GLU A 342 -27.16 -7.52 -0.95
CA GLU A 342 -26.51 -7.90 -2.21
C GLU A 342 -27.00 -7.00 -3.35
N ASN A 343 -26.08 -6.50 -4.17
CA ASN A 343 -26.35 -5.73 -5.38
C ASN A 343 -26.03 -6.56 -6.62
N VAL A 344 -27.05 -6.87 -7.42
CA VAL A 344 -26.87 -7.60 -8.68
C VAL A 344 -27.60 -6.88 -9.80
N GLY A 345 -26.85 -6.22 -10.68
CA GLY A 345 -27.37 -5.42 -11.77
C GLY A 345 -28.19 -4.22 -11.27
N GLY A 346 -27.79 -3.59 -10.16
CA GLY A 346 -28.54 -2.50 -9.51
C GLY A 346 -29.79 -2.95 -8.74
N LYS A 347 -30.00 -4.28 -8.61
CA LYS A 347 -31.08 -4.86 -7.82
C LYS A 347 -30.56 -5.29 -6.45
N TRP A 348 -31.07 -4.61 -5.43
CA TRP A 348 -30.73 -4.86 -4.04
C TRP A 348 -31.61 -5.94 -3.41
N THR A 349 -30.97 -6.94 -2.81
CA THR A 349 -31.65 -8.04 -2.10
C THR A 349 -31.04 -8.23 -0.72
N LYS A 350 -31.87 -8.16 0.32
CA LYS A 350 -31.43 -8.46 1.69
C LYS A 350 -31.30 -9.97 1.85
N ARG A 351 -30.18 -10.41 2.41
CA ARG A 351 -30.02 -11.78 2.87
C ARG A 351 -30.78 -12.02 4.19
N PRO A 352 -31.57 -13.11 4.32
CA PRO A 352 -32.42 -13.31 5.50
C PRO A 352 -31.62 -13.58 6.78
N GLU A 353 -30.51 -14.30 6.67
CA GLU A 353 -29.68 -14.76 7.77
C GLU A 353 -28.57 -13.75 8.08
N PRO A 354 -28.26 -13.51 9.36
CA PRO A 354 -27.15 -12.65 9.73
C PRO A 354 -25.82 -13.29 9.34
N LEU A 355 -24.88 -12.45 8.90
CA LEU A 355 -23.48 -12.82 8.64
C LEU A 355 -22.72 -13.10 9.94
N ALA A 356 -23.05 -12.37 11.02
CA ALA A 356 -22.43 -12.53 12.34
C ALA A 356 -23.33 -11.93 13.43
N THR A 357 -23.19 -12.42 14.66
CA THR A 357 -23.79 -11.85 15.87
C THR A 357 -22.70 -11.42 16.82
N LEU A 358 -22.68 -10.13 17.17
CA LEU A 358 -21.64 -9.46 17.92
C LEU A 358 -22.20 -8.86 19.22
N PRO A 359 -21.33 -8.54 20.19
CA PRO A 359 -21.69 -7.58 21.24
C PRO A 359 -22.18 -6.24 20.66
N PRO A 360 -22.90 -5.42 21.45
CA PRO A 360 -23.46 -4.17 20.98
C PRO A 360 -22.42 -3.21 20.38
N LEU A 361 -22.78 -2.55 19.28
CA LEU A 361 -22.05 -1.39 18.75
C LEU A 361 -22.56 -0.09 19.40
N ALA A 362 -21.65 0.87 19.61
CA ALA A 362 -21.97 2.15 20.25
C ALA A 362 -22.71 3.15 19.32
N GLY A 363 -22.70 2.93 18.01
CA GLY A 363 -23.27 3.85 17.02
C GLY A 363 -22.65 3.67 15.63
N PRO A 364 -22.60 4.73 14.80
CA PRO A 364 -21.91 4.73 13.51
C PRO A 364 -20.37 4.80 13.67
N GLY A 365 -19.64 4.52 12.58
CA GLY A 365 -18.16 4.57 12.56
C GLY A 365 -17.51 3.49 13.43
N GLN A 366 -18.15 2.32 13.49
CA GLN A 366 -17.73 1.15 14.27
C GLN A 366 -17.33 -0.02 13.38
N LEU A 367 -17.71 0.01 12.10
CA LEU A 367 -17.30 -0.96 11.10
C LEU A 367 -16.21 -0.36 10.20
N LEU A 368 -15.17 -1.16 9.93
CA LEU A 368 -14.06 -0.87 9.03
C LEU A 368 -13.90 -2.05 8.05
N GLU A 369 -13.72 -1.74 6.77
CA GLU A 369 -13.34 -2.68 5.72
C GLU A 369 -11.81 -2.75 5.60
N LEU A 370 -11.28 -3.96 5.41
CA LEU A 370 -9.86 -4.24 5.24
C LEU A 370 -9.68 -5.64 4.64
N ASP A 371 -8.57 -5.87 3.96
CA ASP A 371 -8.13 -7.18 3.48
C ASP A 371 -6.95 -7.58 4.35
N TYR A 372 -7.21 -8.16 5.54
CA TYR A 372 -6.20 -8.21 6.61
C TYR A 372 -5.19 -9.35 6.44
N ASP A 373 -5.57 -10.41 5.73
CA ASP A 373 -4.68 -11.53 5.43
C ASP A 373 -4.20 -11.56 3.98
N HIS A 374 -4.55 -10.52 3.20
CA HIS A 374 -4.07 -10.28 1.83
C HIS A 374 -4.48 -11.40 0.85
N ASP A 375 -5.64 -12.02 1.08
CA ASP A 375 -6.18 -13.06 0.22
C ASP A 375 -7.09 -12.51 -0.91
N GLY A 376 -7.40 -11.21 -0.86
CA GLY A 376 -8.20 -10.51 -1.86
C GLY A 376 -9.71 -10.49 -1.56
N ASP A 377 -10.18 -11.17 -0.52
CA ASP A 377 -11.53 -11.06 0.00
C ASP A 377 -11.56 -9.99 1.10
N VAL A 378 -12.47 -9.01 0.98
CA VAL A 378 -12.55 -7.94 1.99
C VAL A 378 -13.23 -8.44 3.25
N ASP A 379 -12.59 -8.19 4.39
CA ASP A 379 -13.00 -8.52 5.74
C ASP A 379 -13.65 -7.34 6.47
N VAL A 380 -14.20 -7.61 7.65
CA VAL A 380 -14.86 -6.59 8.47
C VAL A 380 -14.28 -6.58 9.90
N LEU A 381 -13.72 -5.44 10.30
CA LEU A 381 -13.42 -5.15 11.70
C LEU A 381 -14.58 -4.38 12.33
N ALA A 382 -15.12 -4.88 13.43
CA ALA A 382 -16.19 -4.26 14.20
C ALA A 382 -15.72 -3.86 15.62
N CYS A 383 -15.65 -2.57 15.90
CA CYS A 383 -15.36 -2.05 17.24
C CYS A 383 -16.62 -2.07 18.12
N THR A 384 -16.77 -3.12 18.92
CA THR A 384 -17.89 -3.26 19.86
C THR A 384 -17.58 -2.59 21.20
N VAL A 385 -18.61 -2.38 22.03
CA VAL A 385 -18.45 -1.88 23.40
C VAL A 385 -17.63 -2.81 24.31
N GLN A 386 -17.29 -4.03 23.84
CA GLN A 386 -16.50 -5.02 24.57
C GLN A 386 -15.12 -5.29 23.94
N GLY A 387 -14.77 -4.63 22.85
CA GLY A 387 -13.58 -4.99 22.07
C GLY A 387 -13.80 -4.98 20.56
N PRO A 388 -12.72 -4.89 19.79
CA PRO A 388 -12.75 -5.20 18.36
C PRO A 388 -13.19 -6.65 18.14
N ARG A 389 -13.83 -6.88 17.00
CA ARG A 389 -14.14 -8.20 16.45
C ARG A 389 -13.70 -8.21 15.00
N LEU A 390 -12.74 -9.06 14.66
CA LEU A 390 -12.27 -9.23 13.29
C LEU A 390 -13.03 -10.40 12.67
N LEU A 391 -13.73 -10.13 11.57
CA LEU A 391 -14.62 -11.05 10.90
C LEU A 391 -14.07 -11.32 9.50
N ARG A 392 -13.45 -12.49 9.34
CA ARG A 392 -12.85 -12.92 8.07
C ARG A 392 -13.93 -13.33 7.07
N ASN A 393 -13.75 -12.93 5.81
CA ASN A 393 -14.57 -13.29 4.69
C ASN A 393 -13.93 -14.44 3.90
N ASP A 394 -14.23 -15.69 4.28
CA ASP A 394 -13.75 -16.89 3.56
C ASP A 394 -14.51 -17.13 2.21
N GLY A 395 -14.77 -16.08 1.45
CA GLY A 395 -15.50 -16.14 0.17
C GLY A 395 -16.99 -16.49 0.28
N LEU A 396 -17.58 -16.37 1.47
CA LEU A 396 -18.95 -16.77 1.82
C LEU A 396 -19.32 -18.15 1.24
N ASP A 397 -18.46 -19.13 1.48
CA ASP A 397 -18.42 -20.49 0.93
C ASP A 397 -19.61 -21.41 1.27
N GLY A 398 -20.83 -21.01 0.94
CA GLY A 398 -22.03 -21.84 1.11
C GLY A 398 -22.52 -21.99 2.57
N SER A 399 -21.68 -21.70 3.57
CA SER A 399 -22.12 -21.36 4.93
C SER A 399 -22.77 -19.97 4.97
N GLY A 400 -22.15 -19.06 4.22
CA GLY A 400 -22.50 -17.65 4.08
C GLY A 400 -22.52 -16.88 5.40
N ALA A 401 -21.66 -17.20 6.36
CA ALA A 401 -21.39 -16.33 7.51
C ALA A 401 -19.98 -15.75 7.38
N LEU A 402 -19.66 -14.72 8.17
CA LEU A 402 -18.28 -14.29 8.38
C LEU A 402 -17.68 -15.09 9.55
N THR A 403 -16.41 -15.46 9.44
CA THR A 403 -15.70 -16.23 10.45
C THR A 403 -15.11 -15.28 11.50
N ASP A 404 -15.41 -15.47 12.79
CA ASP A 404 -14.78 -14.68 13.86
C ASP A 404 -13.32 -15.11 14.05
N ALA A 405 -12.40 -14.30 13.51
CA ALA A 405 -10.95 -14.49 13.57
C ALA A 405 -10.29 -13.68 14.70
N THR A 406 -11.06 -13.05 15.59
CA THR A 406 -10.55 -12.12 16.61
C THR A 406 -9.46 -12.73 17.49
N ALA A 407 -9.64 -13.99 17.91
CA ALA A 407 -8.69 -14.68 18.78
C ALA A 407 -7.41 -15.09 18.02
N GLU A 408 -7.54 -15.48 16.75
CA GLU A 408 -6.42 -15.82 15.87
C GLU A 408 -5.57 -14.58 15.58
N ALA A 409 -6.23 -13.45 15.30
CA ALA A 409 -5.60 -12.19 14.96
C ALA A 409 -4.84 -11.52 16.10
N GLY A 410 -5.07 -11.89 17.36
CA GLY A 410 -4.32 -11.35 18.50
C GLY A 410 -4.64 -9.90 18.86
N LEU A 411 -5.81 -9.38 18.45
CA LEU A 411 -6.20 -7.98 18.67
C LEU A 411 -6.40 -7.61 20.16
N PRO A 412 -6.17 -6.33 20.52
CA PRO A 412 -6.33 -5.85 21.90
C PRO A 412 -7.78 -5.89 22.40
N ARG A 413 -7.96 -5.91 23.72
CA ARG A 413 -9.27 -5.80 24.38
C ARG A 413 -9.50 -4.36 24.87
N GLY A 414 -10.71 -3.84 24.72
CA GLY A 414 -11.05 -2.48 25.17
C GLY A 414 -12.08 -1.81 24.25
N ASP A 415 -12.57 -0.63 24.65
CA ASP A 415 -13.48 0.16 23.82
C ASP A 415 -12.67 1.14 22.96
N PHE A 416 -12.50 0.78 21.68
CA PHE A 416 -11.65 1.51 20.75
C PHE A 416 -12.42 2.05 19.55
N ARG A 417 -11.86 3.08 18.92
CA ARG A 417 -12.03 3.35 17.48
C ARG A 417 -10.83 2.78 16.76
N ALA A 418 -11.00 2.33 15.52
CA ALA A 418 -9.93 1.75 14.71
C ALA A 418 -9.78 2.49 13.38
N PHE A 419 -8.54 2.58 12.90
CA PHE A 419 -8.17 3.10 11.60
C PHE A 419 -7.14 2.16 10.99
N SER A 420 -7.29 1.78 9.72
CA SER A 420 -6.26 1.05 8.98
C SER A 420 -5.23 2.01 8.38
N GLU A 421 -3.99 1.60 8.17
CA GLU A 421 -2.95 2.32 7.40
C GLU A 421 -1.77 1.35 7.20
N ASP A 422 -0.86 1.61 6.26
CA ASP A 422 0.45 0.91 6.20
C ASP A 422 1.48 1.82 6.89
N LEU A 423 1.66 1.69 8.21
CA LEU A 423 2.33 2.69 9.04
C LEU A 423 3.86 2.54 9.04
N ASP A 424 4.35 1.32 8.87
CA ASP A 424 5.79 1.00 8.80
C ASP A 424 6.32 0.81 7.37
N ARG A 425 5.43 0.80 6.36
CA ARG A 425 5.73 0.76 4.92
C ARG A 425 6.20 -0.59 4.42
N ASP A 426 5.77 -1.67 5.05
CA ASP A 426 6.03 -3.03 4.59
C ASP A 426 4.92 -3.58 3.66
N ASN A 427 3.91 -2.76 3.36
CA ASN A 427 2.81 -3.04 2.43
C ASN A 427 1.83 -4.10 2.98
N ASP A 428 1.68 -4.19 4.30
CA ASP A 428 0.48 -4.77 4.91
C ASP A 428 -0.32 -3.75 5.72
N VAL A 429 -1.54 -4.16 6.08
CA VAL A 429 -2.49 -3.28 6.76
C VAL A 429 -2.28 -3.31 8.27
N ASP A 430 -1.78 -2.22 8.84
CA ASP A 430 -1.74 -1.99 10.28
C ASP A 430 -3.06 -1.43 10.81
N LEU A 431 -3.28 -1.57 12.11
CA LEU A 431 -4.43 -1.00 12.81
C LEU A 431 -4.00 -0.07 13.96
N LEU A 432 -4.42 1.20 13.85
CA LEU A 432 -4.35 2.16 14.95
C LEU A 432 -5.65 2.13 15.75
N PHE A 433 -5.55 1.84 17.05
CA PHE A 433 -6.67 1.87 17.98
C PHE A 433 -6.59 3.05 18.94
N VAL A 434 -7.67 3.82 19.03
CA VAL A 434 -7.82 4.93 20.00
C VAL A 434 -8.83 4.54 21.06
N GLU A 435 -8.39 4.42 22.31
CA GLU A 435 -9.26 4.07 23.44
C GLU A 435 -10.21 5.23 23.76
N ARG A 436 -11.53 5.00 23.71
CA ARG A 436 -12.51 6.09 23.87
C ARG A 436 -12.45 6.79 25.22
N ALA A 437 -12.16 6.04 26.28
CA ALA A 437 -12.19 6.57 27.63
C ALA A 437 -10.94 7.40 27.97
N SER A 438 -9.77 6.94 27.54
CA SER A 438 -8.48 7.53 27.94
C SER A 438 -7.78 8.31 26.83
N GLY A 439 -8.21 8.14 25.58
CA GLY A 439 -7.56 8.66 24.38
C GLY A 439 -6.24 7.96 24.04
N ALA A 440 -5.83 6.94 24.79
CA ALA A 440 -4.58 6.21 24.55
C ALA A 440 -4.60 5.55 23.17
N VAL A 441 -3.44 5.53 22.53
CA VAL A 441 -3.25 5.05 21.18
C VAL A 441 -2.45 3.77 21.21
N HIS A 442 -2.93 2.76 20.50
CA HIS A 442 -2.29 1.47 20.35
C HIS A 442 -2.09 1.20 18.87
N LEU A 443 -0.97 0.56 18.54
CA LEU A 443 -0.67 0.10 17.20
C LEU A 443 -0.64 -1.42 17.21
N ALA A 444 -1.42 -2.02 16.32
CA ALA A 444 -1.33 -3.42 15.98
C ALA A 444 -0.68 -3.52 14.60
N SER A 445 0.58 -3.98 14.54
CA SER A 445 1.27 -4.26 13.26
C SER A 445 0.77 -5.56 12.70
N ASN A 446 0.52 -5.64 11.40
CA ASN A 446 0.17 -6.90 10.77
C ASN A 446 1.44 -7.69 10.45
N GLU A 447 1.53 -8.90 10.98
CA GLU A 447 2.68 -9.78 10.77
C GLU A 447 2.47 -10.70 9.56
N ARG A 448 1.44 -10.41 8.77
CA ARG A 448 0.87 -11.25 7.71
C ARG A 448 0.38 -12.60 8.25
N GLY A 449 -0.24 -13.38 7.37
CA GLY A 449 -0.81 -14.69 7.75
C GLY A 449 -1.90 -14.58 8.82
N GLY A 450 -2.58 -13.44 8.86
CA GLY A 450 -3.77 -13.19 9.67
C GLY A 450 -3.52 -12.90 11.14
N ARG A 451 -2.32 -12.43 11.53
CA ARG A 451 -1.99 -12.08 12.93
C ARG A 451 -1.45 -10.67 13.08
N PHE A 452 -1.74 -10.06 14.22
CA PHE A 452 -1.18 -8.78 14.60
C PHE A 452 -0.30 -8.89 15.84
N SER A 453 0.76 -8.07 15.88
CA SER A 453 1.60 -7.85 17.05
C SER A 453 1.34 -6.47 17.67
N ASP A 454 1.55 -6.33 18.98
CA ASP A 454 1.48 -5.02 19.65
C ASP A 454 2.77 -4.23 19.37
N ALA A 455 2.66 -3.28 18.43
CA ALA A 455 3.74 -2.37 18.05
C ALA A 455 3.58 -0.98 18.68
N SER A 456 2.76 -0.82 19.72
CA SER A 456 2.51 0.47 20.37
C SER A 456 3.77 1.15 20.90
N ALA A 457 4.83 0.39 21.20
CA ALA A 457 6.12 0.93 21.63
C ALA A 457 6.89 1.67 20.52
N SER A 458 6.51 1.48 19.25
CA SER A 458 7.06 2.20 18.11
C SER A 458 6.46 3.60 17.95
N LEU A 459 5.31 3.88 18.57
CA LEU A 459 4.64 5.18 18.53
C LEU A 459 5.36 6.22 19.42
N PRO A 460 5.13 7.53 19.21
CA PRO A 460 5.59 8.55 20.15
C PRO A 460 5.07 8.29 21.57
N ALA A 461 5.95 8.39 22.55
CA ALA A 461 5.62 8.04 23.93
C ALA A 461 4.48 8.93 24.49
N GLY A 462 3.47 8.30 25.10
CA GLY A 462 2.37 8.99 25.78
C GLY A 462 1.33 9.60 24.85
N LEU A 463 1.27 9.18 23.58
CA LEU A 463 0.29 9.63 22.60
C LEU A 463 -1.14 9.48 23.15
N ARG A 464 -1.89 10.59 23.18
CA ARG A 464 -3.29 10.63 23.61
C ARG A 464 -4.08 11.63 22.79
N GLY A 465 -5.25 11.24 22.30
CA GLY A 465 -6.13 12.12 21.55
C GLY A 465 -7.57 11.60 21.46
N SER A 466 -8.48 12.52 21.15
CA SER A 466 -9.87 12.20 20.83
C SER A 466 -10.03 11.62 19.42
N TRP A 467 -9.18 12.07 18.50
CA TRP A 467 -9.10 11.64 17.10
C TRP A 467 -7.65 11.64 16.63
N ILE A 468 -7.36 10.77 15.65
CA ILE A 468 -6.05 10.68 15.01
C ILE A 468 -6.26 10.53 13.52
N VAL A 469 -5.42 11.23 12.76
CA VAL A 469 -5.30 11.06 11.31
C VAL A 469 -3.87 10.61 11.03
N ALA A 470 -3.73 9.52 10.27
CA ALA A 470 -2.45 9.01 9.80
C ALA A 470 -2.37 9.25 8.28
N ALA A 471 -1.36 10.01 7.84
CA ALA A 471 -1.12 10.34 6.43
C ALA A 471 0.31 10.88 6.22
N ASP A 472 0.80 10.88 4.98
CA ASP A 472 2.04 11.55 4.58
C ASP A 472 1.81 13.08 4.51
N LEU A 473 1.93 13.77 5.64
CA LEU A 473 1.52 15.18 5.78
C LEU A 473 2.60 16.17 5.35
N ASP A 474 3.85 15.73 5.19
CA ASP A 474 4.98 16.53 4.70
C ASP A 474 5.53 16.10 3.32
N GLY A 475 4.97 15.06 2.70
CA GLY A 475 5.29 14.63 1.34
C GLY A 475 6.62 13.89 1.23
N ASP A 476 7.08 13.28 2.31
CA ASP A 476 8.37 12.57 2.40
C ASP A 476 8.23 11.04 2.27
N SER A 477 7.02 10.54 2.03
CA SER A 477 6.61 9.13 1.94
C SER A 477 6.49 8.37 3.26
N TRP A 478 6.77 9.00 4.39
CA TRP A 478 6.50 8.43 5.70
C TRP A 478 5.11 8.83 6.19
N VAL A 479 4.48 7.94 6.97
CA VAL A 479 3.20 8.25 7.60
C VAL A 479 3.44 9.04 8.88
N ASP A 480 2.88 10.24 8.92
CA ASP A 480 2.83 11.12 10.07
C ASP A 480 1.52 10.94 10.85
N LEU A 481 1.47 11.46 12.08
CA LEU A 481 0.27 11.42 12.93
C LEU A 481 -0.18 12.82 13.33
N ALA A 482 -1.41 13.16 13.01
CA ALA A 482 -2.12 14.34 13.50
C ALA A 482 -3.08 13.93 14.63
N VAL A 483 -2.80 14.38 15.86
CA VAL A 483 -3.54 13.99 17.07
C VAL A 483 -4.35 15.17 17.61
N PHE A 484 -5.67 14.98 17.71
CA PHE A 484 -6.61 16.01 18.16
C PHE A 484 -6.94 15.85 19.64
N GLY A 485 -6.43 16.76 20.48
CA GLY A 485 -6.77 16.93 21.89
C GLY A 485 -7.29 18.33 22.19
N ASP A 486 -6.76 18.97 23.24
CA ASP A 486 -6.99 20.40 23.52
C ASP A 486 -6.41 21.29 22.40
N GLU A 487 -5.34 20.82 21.78
CA GLU A 487 -4.74 21.35 20.56
C GLU A 487 -4.55 20.22 19.53
N LEU A 488 -4.17 20.58 18.31
CA LEU A 488 -3.75 19.63 17.29
C LEU A 488 -2.22 19.47 17.37
N ALA A 489 -1.74 18.26 17.64
CA ALA A 489 -0.32 17.93 17.66
C ALA A 489 0.05 17.06 16.45
N LEU A 490 1.01 17.51 15.64
CA LEU A 490 1.55 16.80 14.49
C LEU A 490 2.89 16.15 14.83
N TYR A 491 2.94 14.82 14.76
CA TYR A 491 4.15 14.02 14.92
C TYR A 491 4.60 13.57 13.54
N ALA A 492 5.75 14.07 13.09
CA ALA A 492 6.33 13.71 11.80
C ALA A 492 7.50 12.72 11.95
N ARG A 493 7.79 11.99 10.88
CA ARG A 493 8.97 11.10 10.82
C ARG A 493 10.19 11.80 10.21
N THR A 494 11.35 11.18 10.37
CA THR A 494 12.60 11.53 9.68
C THR A 494 12.71 10.73 8.39
N ALA A 495 13.61 11.12 7.49
CA ALA A 495 13.90 10.33 6.29
C ALA A 495 14.30 8.86 6.56
N THR A 496 14.77 8.55 7.77
CA THR A 496 15.12 7.18 8.19
C THR A 496 13.96 6.44 8.86
N GLY A 497 12.76 7.03 8.91
CA GLY A 497 11.54 6.44 9.49
C GLY A 497 11.39 6.62 11.00
N ALA A 498 12.33 7.25 11.69
CA ALA A 498 12.22 7.50 13.13
C ALA A 498 11.29 8.69 13.40
N TRP A 499 10.54 8.68 14.51
CA TRP A 499 9.78 9.86 14.93
C TRP A 499 10.71 11.02 15.28
N ARG A 500 10.35 12.23 14.85
CA ARG A 500 11.00 13.45 15.32
C ARG A 500 10.71 13.64 16.81
N SER A 501 11.66 14.25 17.53
CA SER A 501 11.56 14.41 18.99
C SER A 501 10.50 15.42 19.45
N GLU A 502 10.11 16.35 18.57
CA GLU A 502 9.15 17.41 18.86
C GLU A 502 7.98 17.34 17.90
N ALA A 503 6.77 17.38 18.45
CA ALA A 503 5.55 17.57 17.68
C ALA A 503 5.33 19.06 17.38
N ARG A 504 4.74 19.37 16.23
CA ARG A 504 4.26 20.73 15.94
C ARG A 504 2.82 20.87 16.45
N CYS A 505 2.58 21.87 17.29
CA CYS A 505 1.26 22.10 17.86
C CYS A 505 0.54 23.28 17.18
N PHE A 506 -0.76 23.11 16.94
CA PHE A 506 -1.62 24.10 16.31
C PHE A 506 -2.87 24.35 17.16
N PRO A 507 -3.26 25.61 17.39
CA PRO A 507 -4.52 25.91 18.06
C PRO A 507 -5.70 25.49 17.18
N LEU A 508 -6.70 24.85 17.79
CA LEU A 508 -7.94 24.49 17.10
C LEU A 508 -8.88 25.69 17.04
N ALA A 509 -9.24 26.12 15.82
CA ALA A 509 -10.24 27.17 15.61
C ALA A 509 -11.64 26.77 16.14
N SER A 510 -11.94 25.47 16.10
CA SER A 510 -13.08 24.82 16.74
C SER A 510 -12.72 23.36 17.00
N ALA A 511 -13.17 22.80 18.13
CA ALA A 511 -13.00 21.38 18.40
C ALA A 511 -13.76 20.52 17.36
N PRO A 512 -13.20 19.36 16.97
CA PRO A 512 -13.91 18.41 16.11
C PRO A 512 -15.20 17.89 16.75
N ALA A 513 -16.31 18.02 16.04
CA ALA A 513 -17.61 17.45 16.42
C ALA A 513 -17.81 16.01 15.90
N GLY A 514 -16.83 15.50 15.16
CA GLY A 514 -16.81 14.20 14.50
C GLY A 514 -15.41 13.90 13.97
N GLU A 515 -15.29 12.85 13.17
CA GLU A 515 -14.03 12.35 12.65
C GLU A 515 -13.35 13.36 11.68
N PRO A 516 -12.09 13.78 11.96
CA PRO A 516 -11.26 14.53 11.02
C PRO A 516 -10.77 13.67 9.85
N ARG A 517 -10.34 14.30 8.74
CA ARG A 517 -9.80 13.62 7.55
C ARG A 517 -8.54 14.31 7.05
N ALA A 518 -7.59 13.52 6.52
CA ALA A 518 -6.56 14.01 5.62
C ALA A 518 -7.14 14.10 4.20
N VAL A 519 -7.04 15.26 3.57
CA VAL A 519 -7.54 15.51 2.21
C VAL A 519 -6.77 16.65 1.57
N ASP A 520 -6.52 16.58 0.26
CA ASP A 520 -5.91 17.66 -0.54
C ASP A 520 -6.99 18.68 -0.93
N TRP A 521 -7.44 19.50 0.03
CA TRP A 521 -8.66 20.29 -0.06
C TRP A 521 -8.60 21.35 -1.15
N ASP A 522 -7.45 21.98 -1.36
CA ASP A 522 -7.25 22.98 -2.41
C ASP A 522 -6.55 22.43 -3.67
N LEU A 523 -6.38 21.10 -3.76
CA LEU A 523 -5.85 20.38 -4.91
C LEU A 523 -4.44 20.84 -5.29
N ASP A 524 -3.62 21.18 -4.30
CA ASP A 524 -2.28 21.72 -4.45
C ASP A 524 -1.16 20.67 -4.37
N GLY A 525 -1.50 19.45 -3.92
CA GLY A 525 -0.58 18.33 -3.80
C GLY A 525 -0.21 17.98 -2.36
N ALA A 526 -0.44 18.88 -1.40
CA ALA A 526 -0.26 18.62 0.02
C ALA A 526 -1.52 18.00 0.64
N PHE A 527 -1.35 17.18 1.67
CA PHE A 527 -2.50 16.82 2.51
C PHE A 527 -2.80 17.93 3.50
N ASP A 528 -4.06 18.31 3.56
CA ASP A 528 -4.64 19.17 4.57
C ASP A 528 -5.38 18.34 5.60
N LEU A 529 -5.77 18.98 6.71
CA LEU A 529 -6.65 18.40 7.70
C LEU A 529 -7.98 19.13 7.68
N LEU A 530 -9.09 18.38 7.58
CA LEU A 530 -10.44 18.92 7.62
C LEU A 530 -11.29 18.18 8.66
N TRP A 531 -12.09 18.91 9.45
CA TRP A 531 -12.95 18.31 10.46
C TRP A 531 -14.31 19.01 10.60
N PRO A 532 -15.38 18.26 10.93
CA PRO A 532 -16.70 18.85 11.17
C PRO A 532 -16.72 19.63 12.48
N CYS A 533 -17.51 20.70 12.51
CA CYS A 533 -17.68 21.54 13.70
C CYS A 533 -19.14 21.53 14.19
N ALA A 534 -19.33 21.86 15.47
CA ALA A 534 -20.65 21.99 16.06
C ALA A 534 -21.34 23.30 15.64
N ASP A 535 -20.58 24.38 15.45
CA ASP A 535 -21.10 25.73 15.21
C ASP A 535 -21.09 26.15 13.73
N ARG A 536 -20.47 25.36 12.83
CA ARG A 536 -20.33 25.65 11.40
C ARG A 536 -20.11 24.35 10.60
N PRO A 537 -20.12 24.39 9.26
CA PRO A 537 -19.92 23.19 8.45
C PRO A 537 -18.63 22.43 8.77
N ALA A 538 -17.47 23.08 8.65
CA ALA A 538 -16.17 22.48 8.94
C ALA A 538 -15.12 23.55 9.26
N ALA A 539 -13.98 23.10 9.81
CA ALA A 539 -12.74 23.84 9.91
C ALA A 539 -11.60 22.99 9.37
N GLY A 540 -10.48 23.62 9.05
CA GLY A 540 -9.32 22.90 8.55
C GLY A 540 -8.00 23.61 8.76
N LEU A 541 -6.93 22.91 8.38
CA LEU A 541 -5.55 23.37 8.43
C LEU A 541 -4.84 22.93 7.14
N LEU A 542 -4.47 23.88 6.30
CA LEU A 542 -3.80 23.60 5.02
C LEU A 542 -2.33 23.26 5.23
N ALA A 543 -1.83 22.21 4.56
CA ALA A 543 -0.43 21.78 4.49
C ALA A 543 0.34 21.80 5.85
N PRO A 544 -0.16 21.17 6.93
CA PRO A 544 0.43 21.29 8.27
C PRO A 544 1.85 20.72 8.41
N GLY A 545 2.24 19.76 7.57
CA GLY A 545 3.58 19.16 7.57
C GLY A 545 4.67 20.05 6.92
N PHE A 546 4.28 21.05 6.13
CA PHE A 546 5.21 21.85 5.34
C PHE A 546 5.89 22.97 6.15
N ALA A 547 6.99 23.52 5.60
CA ALA A 547 7.92 24.39 6.34
C ALA A 547 7.32 25.75 6.76
N SER A 548 6.29 26.23 6.05
CA SER A 548 5.60 27.48 6.40
C SER A 548 4.71 27.37 7.65
N GLY A 549 4.49 26.15 8.16
CA GLY A 549 3.42 25.88 9.11
C GLY A 549 2.05 25.95 8.43
N GLY A 550 1.10 25.18 8.95
CA GLY A 550 -0.22 25.09 8.32
C GLY A 550 -1.04 26.38 8.42
N VAL A 551 -1.93 26.59 7.46
CA VAL A 551 -2.83 27.77 7.43
C VAL A 551 -4.23 27.36 7.88
N ALA A 552 -4.65 27.84 9.05
CA ALA A 552 -5.97 27.54 9.59
C ALA A 552 -7.07 28.26 8.79
N PHE A 553 -8.16 27.55 8.50
CA PHE A 553 -9.32 28.10 7.79
C PHE A 553 -10.64 27.52 8.32
N VAL A 554 -11.75 28.12 7.93
CA VAL A 554 -13.10 27.69 8.30
C VAL A 554 -13.99 27.71 7.07
N LEU A 555 -14.88 26.73 6.96
CA LEU A 555 -15.76 26.56 5.80
C LEU A 555 -17.21 26.89 6.15
N GLY A 556 -17.80 27.79 5.37
CA GLY A 556 -19.19 28.21 5.50
C GLY A 556 -19.47 29.13 6.69
N GLN A 557 -20.72 29.62 6.77
CA GLN A 557 -21.16 30.51 7.84
C GLN A 557 -21.47 29.73 9.12
N SER A 558 -21.32 30.40 10.27
CA SER A 558 -21.77 29.87 11.56
C SER A 558 -23.28 29.60 11.54
N PHE A 559 -23.68 28.49 12.13
CA PHE A 559 -25.07 28.14 12.34
C PHE A 559 -25.71 29.05 13.38
N SER A 560 -27.01 29.27 13.25
CA SER A 560 -27.81 30.01 14.23
C SER A 560 -27.84 29.34 15.62
N ALA A 561 -27.59 28.04 15.68
CA ALA A 561 -27.46 27.25 16.91
C ALA A 561 -26.45 26.12 16.68
N GLN A 562 -25.69 25.79 17.72
CA GLN A 562 -24.77 24.65 17.70
C GLN A 562 -25.53 23.34 17.45
N LYS A 563 -24.90 22.50 16.65
CA LYS A 563 -25.36 21.16 16.29
C LYS A 563 -24.82 20.19 17.32
N THR A 564 -25.75 19.44 17.92
CA THR A 564 -25.46 18.45 18.96
C THR A 564 -25.67 17.05 18.41
N GLY A 565 -24.95 16.07 18.97
CA GLY A 565 -25.02 14.67 18.54
C GLY A 565 -23.91 14.33 17.55
N VAL A 566 -24.03 13.16 16.92
CA VAL A 566 -23.04 12.68 15.94
C VAL A 566 -23.10 13.53 14.69
N VAL A 567 -21.93 14.04 14.27
CA VAL A 567 -21.75 14.75 13.01
C VAL A 567 -20.85 13.91 12.12
N THR A 568 -21.32 13.60 10.92
CA THR A 568 -20.53 12.90 9.90
C THR A 568 -20.15 13.88 8.82
N LEU A 569 -18.89 13.83 8.41
CA LEU A 569 -18.33 14.59 7.30
C LEU A 569 -17.75 13.62 6.28
N ASP A 570 -18.05 13.83 5.02
CA ASP A 570 -17.38 13.16 3.91
C ASP A 570 -17.00 14.20 2.86
N VAL A 571 -15.96 13.89 2.08
CA VAL A 571 -15.39 14.80 1.08
C VAL A 571 -15.20 14.01 -0.21
N SER A 572 -15.74 14.53 -1.30
CA SER A 572 -15.66 13.93 -2.64
C SER A 572 -16.14 14.94 -3.68
N ASP A 573 -15.89 14.67 -4.94
CA ASP A 573 -16.50 15.38 -6.07
C ASP A 573 -17.98 14.95 -6.21
N LEU A 574 -18.92 15.74 -5.69
CA LEU A 574 -20.34 15.35 -5.60
C LEU A 574 -21.14 15.70 -6.85
N ASP A 575 -20.68 16.65 -7.65
CA ASP A 575 -21.33 17.08 -8.90
C ASP A 575 -20.52 16.82 -10.16
N ALA A 576 -19.40 16.10 -10.03
CA ALA A 576 -18.51 15.64 -11.10
C ALA A 576 -17.82 16.79 -11.85
N ASP A 577 -17.48 17.87 -11.14
CA ASP A 577 -16.80 19.04 -11.69
C ASP A 577 -15.27 19.04 -11.49
N LEU A 578 -14.74 17.96 -10.89
CA LEU A 578 -13.33 17.75 -10.56
C LEU A 578 -12.79 18.76 -9.54
N ASP A 579 -13.66 19.14 -8.60
CA ASP A 579 -13.38 19.86 -7.38
C ASP A 579 -13.87 19.06 -6.16
N LEU A 580 -13.36 19.39 -4.97
CA LEU A 580 -13.75 18.68 -3.75
C LEU A 580 -14.93 19.36 -3.06
N ASP A 581 -16.03 18.63 -2.89
CA ASP A 581 -17.20 19.09 -2.18
C ASP A 581 -17.32 18.49 -0.77
N LEU A 582 -18.12 19.17 0.04
CA LEU A 582 -18.39 18.74 1.41
C LEU A 582 -19.77 18.11 1.54
N LEU A 583 -19.84 16.87 2.00
CA LEU A 583 -21.07 16.25 2.45
C LEU A 583 -21.12 16.22 3.98
N ARG A 584 -22.18 16.75 4.56
CA ARG A 584 -22.34 16.80 6.02
C ARG A 584 -23.70 16.29 6.46
N LEU A 585 -23.70 15.36 7.42
CA LEU A 585 -24.88 14.93 8.17
C LEU A 585 -24.82 15.46 9.60
N ASP A 586 -25.93 16.02 10.07
CA ASP A 586 -26.14 16.35 11.48
C ASP A 586 -27.62 16.19 11.88
N GLY A 587 -27.99 16.62 13.09
CA GLY A 587 -29.37 16.59 13.58
C GLY A 587 -30.42 17.35 12.76
N SER A 588 -30.02 18.12 11.74
CA SER A 588 -30.93 18.76 10.77
C SER A 588 -31.04 18.05 9.42
N GLY A 589 -30.25 17.00 9.17
CA GLY A 589 -30.28 16.23 7.93
C GLY A 589 -28.97 16.29 7.14
N VAL A 590 -29.02 15.86 5.89
CA VAL A 590 -27.87 15.81 4.98
C VAL A 590 -27.84 17.05 4.10
N ARG A 591 -26.70 17.75 4.12
CA ARG A 591 -26.41 18.90 3.27
C ARG A 591 -25.12 18.70 2.49
N ALA A 592 -25.16 19.04 1.22
CA ALA A 592 -23.98 19.19 0.38
C ALA A 592 -23.59 20.67 0.30
N TYR A 593 -22.30 20.96 0.42
CA TYR A 593 -21.72 22.26 0.13
C TYR A 593 -20.83 22.06 -1.09
N LEU A 594 -21.39 22.38 -2.26
CA LEU A 594 -20.71 22.24 -3.54
C LEU A 594 -19.80 23.44 -3.75
N THR A 595 -18.54 23.20 -4.05
CA THR A 595 -17.56 24.27 -4.26
C THR A 595 -17.85 25.02 -5.55
N GLU A 596 -17.64 26.34 -5.55
CA GLU A 596 -17.74 27.15 -6.77
C GLU A 596 -16.32 27.35 -7.33
N GLY A 597 -16.04 26.84 -8.54
CA GLY A 597 -14.70 26.88 -9.11
C GLY A 597 -14.56 26.34 -10.53
N GLN A 598 -13.34 26.40 -11.06
CA GLN A 598 -12.92 25.55 -12.18
C GLN A 598 -12.11 24.43 -11.54
N GLY A 599 -12.71 23.24 -11.44
CA GLY A 599 -12.01 22.04 -11.00
C GLY A 599 -10.73 21.79 -11.81
N GLY A 600 -9.79 21.10 -11.18
CA GLY A 600 -8.46 20.86 -11.71
C GLY A 600 -7.84 19.58 -11.19
N GLY A 601 -8.61 18.75 -10.50
CA GLY A 601 -8.16 17.48 -9.99
C GLY A 601 -8.08 16.40 -11.07
N LEU A 602 -7.45 15.30 -10.69
CA LEU A 602 -7.45 14.02 -11.38
C LEU A 602 -8.22 13.04 -10.50
N ALA A 603 -9.37 12.54 -10.96
CA ALA A 603 -10.11 11.53 -10.20
C ALA A 603 -9.45 10.16 -10.45
N LEU A 604 -8.75 9.62 -9.45
CA LEU A 604 -8.02 8.37 -9.54
C LEU A 604 -8.81 7.24 -8.87
N ALA A 605 -9.12 6.20 -9.63
CA ALA A 605 -9.71 4.96 -9.13
C ALA A 605 -8.80 3.76 -9.43
N LEU A 606 -8.82 2.74 -8.58
CA LEU A 606 -8.10 1.48 -8.77
C LEU A 606 -9.05 0.35 -9.13
N GLN A 607 -8.54 -0.61 -9.91
CA GLN A 607 -9.23 -1.86 -10.19
C GLN A 607 -8.29 -3.06 -10.00
N GLY A 608 -8.53 -3.83 -8.96
CA GLY A 608 -7.82 -5.09 -8.69
C GLY A 608 -8.27 -6.22 -9.61
N HIS A 609 -7.36 -7.12 -9.93
CA HIS A 609 -7.63 -8.34 -10.70
C HIS A 609 -7.28 -9.61 -9.93
N LYS A 610 -6.14 -9.61 -9.23
CA LYS A 610 -5.72 -10.65 -8.28
C LYS A 610 -5.90 -10.23 -6.81
N ASP A 611 -6.03 -8.94 -6.55
CA ASP A 611 -6.45 -8.39 -5.26
C ASP A 611 -7.94 -8.07 -5.28
N ASN A 612 -8.46 -7.60 -4.14
CA ASN A 612 -9.82 -7.10 -4.02
C ASN A 612 -10.15 -6.04 -5.11
N ALA A 613 -11.43 -5.95 -5.49
CA ALA A 613 -11.85 -5.34 -6.76
C ALA A 613 -11.51 -3.86 -6.82
N ARG A 614 -11.56 -3.22 -5.65
CA ARG A 614 -11.37 -1.79 -5.48
C ARG A 614 -9.91 -1.44 -5.19
N GLY A 615 -9.01 -2.41 -5.03
CA GLY A 615 -7.63 -2.16 -4.59
C GLY A 615 -7.54 -1.53 -3.19
N LEU A 616 -8.51 -1.80 -2.32
CA LEU A 616 -8.49 -1.46 -0.90
C LEU A 616 -7.18 -1.97 -0.29
N GLY A 617 -6.46 -1.08 0.40
CA GLY A 617 -5.17 -1.38 1.00
C GLY A 617 -3.96 -1.21 0.08
N ALA A 618 -4.16 -0.83 -1.18
CA ALA A 618 -3.03 -0.45 -2.04
C ALA A 618 -2.37 0.85 -1.54
N VAL A 619 -1.05 0.95 -1.71
CA VAL A 619 -0.30 2.19 -1.48
C VAL A 619 -0.12 2.91 -2.81
N VAL A 620 -0.55 4.15 -2.89
CA VAL A 620 -0.43 4.98 -4.08
C VAL A 620 0.60 6.07 -3.86
N GLU A 621 1.60 6.14 -4.74
CA GLU A 621 2.57 7.22 -4.80
C GLU A 621 2.37 8.05 -6.06
N LEU A 622 2.19 9.35 -5.90
CA LEU A 622 1.99 10.31 -6.97
C LEU A 622 3.20 11.21 -7.12
N ARG A 623 3.52 11.59 -8.37
CA ARG A 623 4.58 12.58 -8.66
C ARG A 623 4.16 13.59 -9.71
N ALA A 624 4.52 14.84 -9.46
CA ALA A 624 4.48 15.93 -10.43
C ALA A 624 5.77 16.76 -10.33
N GLY A 625 6.70 16.55 -11.24
CA GLY A 625 8.05 17.10 -11.18
C GLY A 625 8.82 16.62 -9.96
N LEU A 626 8.96 17.48 -8.95
CA LEU A 626 9.56 17.15 -7.67
C LEU A 626 8.51 17.01 -6.56
N ASP A 627 7.26 17.37 -6.81
CA ASP A 627 6.14 17.13 -5.88
C ASP A 627 5.83 15.65 -5.81
N TYR A 628 5.58 15.20 -4.60
CA TYR A 628 5.38 13.80 -4.26
C TYR A 628 4.31 13.72 -3.19
N ARG A 629 3.49 12.67 -3.28
CA ARG A 629 2.55 12.30 -2.22
C ARG A 629 2.40 10.79 -2.16
N ARG A 630 2.44 10.21 -0.96
CA ARG A 630 1.99 8.84 -0.68
C ARG A 630 0.61 8.87 -0.02
N PHE A 631 -0.27 7.94 -0.38
CA PHE A 631 -1.47 7.68 0.42
C PHE A 631 -1.90 6.21 0.35
N TYR A 632 -2.56 5.76 1.41
CA TYR A 632 -3.18 4.44 1.50
C TYR A 632 -4.60 4.48 0.94
N TYR A 633 -4.84 3.64 -0.07
CA TYR A 633 -6.06 3.67 -0.86
C TYR A 633 -7.22 2.99 -0.12
N ARG A 634 -8.33 3.73 0.05
CA ARG A 634 -9.50 3.33 0.86
C ARG A 634 -10.61 2.67 0.03
N GLY A 635 -10.27 2.08 -1.10
CA GLY A 635 -11.23 1.37 -1.94
C GLY A 635 -12.29 2.28 -2.58
N ARG A 636 -12.00 3.58 -2.75
CA ARG A 636 -12.89 4.55 -3.41
C ARG A 636 -12.08 5.56 -4.23
N PRO A 637 -12.67 6.18 -5.26
CA PRO A 637 -11.99 7.19 -6.06
C PRO A 637 -11.49 8.36 -5.21
N GLU A 638 -10.24 8.74 -5.44
CA GLU A 638 -9.59 9.87 -4.78
C GLU A 638 -9.35 10.97 -5.81
N LEU A 639 -9.84 12.18 -5.54
CA LEU A 639 -9.54 13.34 -6.36
C LEU A 639 -8.19 13.92 -5.93
N VAL A 640 -7.23 13.97 -6.85
CA VAL A 640 -5.85 14.35 -6.54
C VAL A 640 -5.42 15.57 -7.36
N GLY A 641 -4.76 16.54 -6.71
CA GLY A 641 -4.24 17.74 -7.35
C GLY A 641 -2.74 17.94 -7.14
N PHE A 642 -2.15 18.83 -7.95
CA PHE A 642 -0.77 19.33 -7.80
C PHE A 642 -0.68 20.79 -8.25
N GLY A 643 -1.70 21.59 -7.92
CA GLY A 643 -1.75 23.03 -8.24
C GLY A 643 -1.72 23.30 -9.76
N GLY A 644 -2.41 22.48 -10.55
CA GLY A 644 -2.45 22.61 -12.00
C GLY A 644 -1.32 21.89 -12.77
N LYS A 645 -0.38 21.22 -12.08
CA LYS A 645 0.67 20.41 -12.71
C LYS A 645 0.11 19.06 -13.17
N ALA A 646 0.57 18.58 -14.32
CA ALA A 646 0.30 17.21 -14.74
C ALA A 646 0.92 16.20 -13.77
N VAL A 647 0.25 15.06 -13.60
CA VAL A 647 0.75 13.95 -12.78
C VAL A 647 1.64 13.08 -13.66
N ASP A 648 2.94 13.14 -13.41
CA ASP A 648 3.94 12.45 -14.20
C ASP A 648 3.93 10.95 -13.96
N VAL A 649 3.77 10.55 -12.69
CA VAL A 649 3.81 9.15 -12.24
C VAL A 649 2.67 8.89 -11.26
N VAL A 650 1.92 7.81 -11.52
CA VAL A 650 1.03 7.17 -10.55
C VAL A 650 1.57 5.76 -10.32
N ARG A 651 2.27 5.56 -9.20
CA ARG A 651 2.74 4.23 -8.79
C ARG A 651 1.77 3.63 -7.80
N VAL A 652 1.41 2.39 -8.02
CA VAL A 652 0.53 1.61 -7.16
C VAL A 652 1.33 0.40 -6.69
N THR A 653 1.48 0.26 -5.38
CA THR A 653 1.83 -1.01 -4.74
C THR A 653 0.53 -1.66 -4.34
N TRP A 654 0.18 -2.77 -4.99
CA TRP A 654 -1.03 -3.52 -4.71
C TRP A 654 -0.89 -4.30 -3.38
N PRO A 655 -2.01 -4.69 -2.72
CA PRO A 655 -1.95 -5.43 -1.45
C PRO A 655 -1.07 -6.68 -1.51
N ASN A 656 -1.05 -7.41 -2.63
CA ASN A 656 -0.14 -8.55 -2.86
C ASN A 656 1.34 -8.18 -3.15
N GLY A 657 1.76 -6.94 -2.96
CA GLY A 657 3.14 -6.48 -3.15
C GLY A 657 3.54 -6.17 -4.60
N VAL A 658 2.65 -6.35 -5.58
CA VAL A 658 2.96 -5.99 -6.98
C VAL A 658 3.11 -4.47 -7.08
N VAL A 659 4.28 -4.01 -7.53
CA VAL A 659 4.52 -2.59 -7.82
C VAL A 659 4.31 -2.31 -9.30
N GLN A 660 3.46 -1.33 -9.60
CA GLN A 660 3.13 -0.90 -10.95
C GLN A 660 3.29 0.61 -11.09
N SER A 661 4.16 1.08 -11.98
CA SER A 661 4.24 2.51 -12.31
C SER A 661 3.47 2.82 -13.59
N ASN A 662 2.63 3.85 -13.53
CA ASN A 662 1.84 4.36 -14.64
C ASN A 662 2.26 5.81 -14.92
N PHE A 663 2.22 6.26 -16.17
CA PHE A 663 2.78 7.54 -16.60
C PHE A 663 1.79 8.34 -17.46
N GLY A 664 1.95 9.66 -17.49
CA GLY A 664 1.29 10.53 -18.48
C GLY A 664 -0.14 10.96 -18.13
N PHE A 665 -0.42 11.19 -16.85
CA PHE A 665 -1.75 11.56 -16.37
C PHE A 665 -1.95 13.07 -16.51
N GLN A 666 -2.99 13.46 -17.23
CA GLN A 666 -3.41 14.86 -17.35
C GLN A 666 -4.49 15.15 -16.31
N LEU A 667 -4.46 16.36 -15.75
CA LEU A 667 -5.53 16.89 -14.90
C LEU A 667 -6.82 17.07 -15.71
N GLY A 668 -7.94 17.27 -15.01
CA GLY A 668 -9.24 17.47 -15.65
C GLY A 668 -9.83 16.18 -16.22
N ALA A 669 -9.43 15.04 -15.69
CA ALA A 669 -9.89 13.75 -16.16
C ALA A 669 -10.05 12.72 -15.03
N ALA A 670 -11.01 11.81 -15.20
CA ALA A 670 -11.08 10.59 -14.42
C ALA A 670 -10.17 9.52 -15.03
N ARG A 671 -9.50 8.75 -14.17
CA ARG A 671 -8.56 7.70 -14.55
C ARG A 671 -8.75 6.48 -13.68
N LEU A 672 -9.03 5.36 -14.34
CA LEU A 672 -8.99 4.04 -13.74
C LEU A 672 -7.62 3.43 -13.98
N VAL A 673 -6.96 2.99 -12.90
CA VAL A 673 -5.73 2.22 -12.96
C VAL A 673 -6.05 0.77 -12.64
N SER A 674 -6.14 -0.04 -13.68
CA SER A 674 -6.30 -1.49 -13.54
C SER A 674 -4.95 -2.15 -13.23
N GLN A 675 -4.99 -3.14 -12.33
CA GLN A 675 -3.86 -4.00 -12.05
C GLN A 675 -3.44 -4.73 -13.32
N ARG A 676 -2.16 -4.65 -13.69
CA ARG A 676 -1.64 -5.36 -14.85
C ARG A 676 -1.81 -6.87 -14.67
N LEU A 677 -2.39 -7.52 -15.68
CA LEU A 677 -2.45 -8.98 -15.78
C LEU A 677 -1.04 -9.52 -16.06
N GLY A 678 -0.36 -9.89 -14.98
CA GLY A 678 0.97 -10.47 -15.02
C GLY A 678 0.98 -11.88 -14.45
N GLN A 679 1.66 -12.77 -15.16
CA GLN A 679 2.14 -14.03 -14.62
C GLN A 679 3.31 -13.78 -13.66
N LEU A 680 2.97 -13.31 -12.46
CA LEU A 680 3.78 -13.48 -11.26
C LEU A 680 3.11 -14.62 -10.48
N GLY A 681 3.89 -15.60 -10.00
CA GLY A 681 3.42 -16.91 -9.54
C GLY A 681 2.21 -16.90 -8.62
N SER A 682 1.49 -18.01 -8.57
CA SER A 682 0.63 -18.27 -7.41
C SER A 682 1.52 -18.18 -6.17
N CYS A 683 1.33 -17.17 -5.32
CA CYS A 683 2.12 -16.97 -4.11
C CYS A 683 1.69 -18.03 -3.08
N PRO A 684 2.54 -18.99 -2.69
CA PRO A 684 2.21 -19.88 -1.59
C PRO A 684 2.37 -19.16 -0.25
N PHE A 685 1.42 -19.39 0.66
CA PHE A 685 1.59 -19.13 2.09
C PHE A 685 2.40 -20.25 2.71
N LEU A 686 3.35 -19.89 3.57
CA LEU A 686 4.21 -20.86 4.19
C LEU A 686 3.85 -21.20 5.63
N TYR A 687 3.59 -22.48 5.90
CA TYR A 687 3.46 -23.03 7.25
C TYR A 687 4.55 -24.08 7.55
N THR A 688 5.05 -24.11 8.78
CA THR A 688 6.01 -25.11 9.30
C THR A 688 5.40 -25.84 10.50
N TRP A 689 5.58 -27.16 10.60
CA TRP A 689 5.18 -27.92 11.78
C TRP A 689 6.27 -27.82 12.86
N ASN A 690 5.96 -27.24 14.02
CA ASN A 690 6.92 -27.07 15.13
C ASN A 690 7.03 -28.31 16.06
N GLY A 691 6.38 -29.42 15.69
CA GLY A 691 6.24 -30.61 16.54
C GLY A 691 4.89 -30.72 17.25
N THR A 692 4.11 -29.64 17.32
CA THR A 692 2.78 -29.59 17.96
C THR A 692 1.70 -28.88 17.14
N THR A 693 2.07 -27.88 16.33
CA THR A 693 1.17 -27.06 15.51
C THR A 693 1.83 -26.69 14.18
N TYR A 694 1.02 -26.43 13.14
CA TYR A 694 1.48 -25.71 11.95
C TYR A 694 1.54 -24.21 12.28
N GLU A 695 2.71 -23.60 12.18
CA GLU A 695 2.96 -22.17 12.37
C GLU A 695 3.25 -21.49 11.03
N PHE A 696 2.58 -20.38 10.75
CA PHE A 696 2.88 -19.55 9.59
C PHE A 696 4.28 -18.94 9.71
N VAL A 697 5.06 -18.97 8.63
CA VAL A 697 6.44 -18.47 8.57
C VAL A 697 6.54 -17.19 7.74
N SER A 698 5.97 -17.15 6.52
CA SER A 698 6.02 -15.99 5.60
C SER A 698 5.16 -16.24 4.34
N ASP A 699 4.79 -15.19 3.62
CA ASP A 699 4.20 -15.24 2.28
C ASP A 699 5.27 -15.09 1.18
N VAL A 700 5.21 -15.92 0.14
CA VAL A 700 6.19 -15.88 -0.96
C VAL A 700 5.65 -15.03 -2.11
N LEU A 701 5.63 -13.70 -1.91
CA LEU A 701 5.16 -12.73 -2.90
C LEU A 701 6.27 -12.42 -3.94
N GLY A 702 6.36 -13.23 -5.02
CA GLY A 702 7.16 -12.91 -6.22
C GLY A 702 7.65 -14.09 -7.11
N ILE A 703 7.42 -13.98 -8.44
CA ILE A 703 7.92 -14.74 -9.64
C ILE A 703 7.90 -16.29 -9.52
N THR A 704 6.90 -17.06 -10.00
CA THR A 704 6.55 -17.38 -11.42
C THR A 704 5.29 -18.30 -11.52
N PRO A 705 4.42 -18.22 -12.56
CA PRO A 705 3.49 -19.28 -13.01
C PRO A 705 3.87 -19.76 -14.46
N LEU A 706 3.59 -20.97 -14.99
CA LEU A 706 2.30 -21.62 -15.37
C LEU A 706 2.52 -23.07 -15.89
N GLY A 707 1.56 -23.97 -15.59
CA GLY A 707 1.25 -25.25 -16.30
C GLY A 707 1.07 -26.45 -15.35
N LEU A 708 -0.05 -27.15 -15.14
CA LEU A 708 -1.24 -27.44 -15.95
C LEU A 708 -0.85 -27.83 -17.38
N PRO A 709 -0.84 -29.10 -17.86
CA PRO A 709 -1.22 -30.42 -17.33
C PRO A 709 -0.02 -31.41 -17.22
N MET A 710 -0.19 -32.61 -16.63
CA MET A 710 0.85 -33.67 -16.77
C MET A 710 0.92 -34.23 -18.21
N ALA A 711 -0.15 -34.07 -19.01
CA ALA A 711 -0.22 -34.29 -20.48
C ALA A 711 -1.63 -33.95 -21.00
N PRO A 712 -1.88 -33.81 -22.33
CA PRO A 712 -3.24 -33.85 -22.89
C PRO A 712 -3.99 -35.10 -22.40
N GLY A 713 -4.99 -34.90 -21.54
CA GLY A 713 -5.77 -35.96 -20.88
C GLY A 713 -5.46 -36.21 -19.39
N LEU A 714 -4.46 -35.57 -18.77
CA LEU A 714 -4.09 -35.75 -17.35
C LEU A 714 -3.77 -34.41 -16.64
N PRO A 715 -4.67 -33.85 -15.80
CA PRO A 715 -4.34 -32.75 -14.90
C PRO A 715 -3.63 -33.27 -13.62
N GLY A 716 -2.55 -32.61 -13.19
CA GLY A 716 -1.68 -33.06 -12.07
C GLY A 716 -2.37 -33.10 -10.71
N SER A 717 -2.05 -34.14 -9.94
CA SER A 717 -2.53 -34.44 -8.58
C SER A 717 -1.37 -34.92 -7.69
N PRO A 718 -1.50 -34.84 -6.36
CA PRO A 718 -0.46 -34.40 -5.42
C PRO A 718 0.33 -35.55 -4.78
N PRO A 719 1.44 -35.31 -4.07
CA PRO A 719 1.92 -36.29 -3.10
C PRO A 719 1.05 -36.22 -1.83
N LEU A 720 0.40 -37.34 -1.51
CA LEU A 720 -0.05 -37.73 -0.17
C LEU A 720 0.81 -38.95 0.26
N PRO A 721 0.73 -39.42 1.52
CA PRO A 721 1.31 -38.87 2.74
C PRO A 721 2.46 -39.77 3.25
N GLY A 722 3.34 -39.20 4.07
CA GLY A 722 4.35 -39.95 4.82
C GLY A 722 4.77 -39.16 6.03
#